data_AF-A0A4U6XCK0-F1
#
_entry.id   AF-A0A4U6XCK0-F1
#
_cell.length_a   1.000
_cell.length_b   1.000
_cell.length_c   1.000
_cell.angle_alpha   90.00
_cell.angle_beta   90.00
_cell.angle_gamma   90.00
#
_symmetry.space_group_name_H-M   'P 1'
#
loop_
_entity.id
_entity.type
_entity.pdbx_description
1 polymer ?
#
loop_
_entity_poly.entity_id
_entity_poly.type
_entity_poly.pdbx_seq_one_letter_code
_entity_poly.pdbx_strand_id
1 'polypeptide(L)'
;MSVRIHLEFVVSVEAAVSRQTKETTYKPEDVGPRISARLRKMGVPASNTLGDVDWLVHVDEEIIHLHKTTWRLAHVSSPFIPLDSRLTYTVASVCSALQTDNDLKLGLNHIPRLGVEIKLENSVFSVHAAQRVLALLWSAGPRLSTLHADYCGVGSALALGLEFSRLANAARRFHLPPIGWSHVISVKRETKPVTSNHGYSGNVQLWIPTQTRGTSLENHALQSIRGGLARMEDLVEGTRVYVRKSKEDEEHVTRGAYDFTSLLQPNNHSIRFNQHAGTLNARAIVAWAEVCHGIVNFCKNAPQEMLHSLLERLYRPSVASSDTAESSPSSSPYTVFDLLVDLRLPSQAAYYKSLGPNPLVPELTKCLSVDILEREGVPHQTFGVEIEYLTPYNRTNYPDARPDDRRWAYTHPAARISPFNSAYSALGNRLARLLTGAGHFGITFDSQFRSWGPTIPMGGKANIANIAQRMGYPFLRFVDEVDAIHQIWHVHSDPSLSNFQNGEFGYGGHVGVELSSPIFRPTPGDFGKVIDVVQLIRSSTRTMVDPTCGFHVHVGDVRGFSLRSLKRIATLVWFAEPVLYSIVHPSRSDFEAVAPMSKRSALAEEVPLDKYDPDVRTAASTDMEAHLPMDEMPQRLRDMMLALWSCKNIPDMLGLLQPGDEGHKGGLSFASMTRTFFADSVTAATSIYEGTVEFRQLEGTLDPELIMHWTKLVLRIVEVGRDMPTARFSAAMSTILKSYPSGTRRLSVLLEVLGLEEHLPYWGRTISRNRVLALATAPAPGSERKRYELPEGLSRLNYDDRIEFLRGFFEENMVLIPETDAVAFKNARSLSL
;
A
#
# COMPACT_ATOMS: atom_id res chain seq x y z
N MET A 1 25.81 12.81 -23.42
CA MET A 1 25.54 14.01 -22.58
C MET A 1 25.67 13.55 -21.14
N SER A 2 26.22 14.40 -20.28
CA SER A 2 26.43 14.06 -18.87
C SER A 2 25.48 14.85 -17.98
N VAL A 3 25.10 14.24 -16.86
CA VAL A 3 24.22 14.85 -15.86
C VAL A 3 24.95 15.03 -14.53
N ARG A 4 24.67 16.13 -13.84
CA ARG A 4 25.04 16.34 -12.45
C ARG A 4 23.77 16.38 -11.60
N ILE A 5 23.76 15.61 -10.52
CA ILE A 5 22.66 15.52 -9.58
C ILE A 5 23.00 16.34 -8.35
N HIS A 6 22.10 17.22 -7.94
CA HIS A 6 22.19 18.00 -6.71
C HIS A 6 21.06 17.57 -5.76
N LEU A 7 21.42 16.82 -4.73
CA LEU A 7 20.51 16.40 -3.67
C LEU A 7 20.50 17.45 -2.56
N GLU A 8 19.32 17.96 -2.24
CA GLU A 8 19.14 18.80 -1.06
C GLU A 8 18.25 18.07 -0.05
N PHE A 9 18.59 18.17 1.24
CA PHE A 9 17.81 17.66 2.36
C PHE A 9 18.14 18.46 3.61
N VAL A 10 17.24 18.48 4.60
CA VAL A 10 17.56 19.12 5.89
C VAL A 10 18.20 18.14 6.85
N VAL A 11 19.18 18.58 7.62
CA VAL A 11 19.86 17.77 8.65
C VAL A 11 19.71 18.43 10.02
N SER A 12 19.34 17.63 11.02
CA SER A 12 19.11 18.13 12.38
C SER A 12 20.42 18.65 12.98
N VAL A 13 20.34 19.75 13.71
CA VAL A 13 21.47 20.31 14.47
C VAL A 13 21.12 20.42 15.95
N GLU A 14 22.06 20.05 16.82
CA GLU A 14 21.91 20.17 18.27
C GLU A 14 22.14 21.61 18.73
N ALA A 15 21.23 22.10 19.58
CA ALA A 15 21.34 23.40 20.24
C ALA A 15 21.79 23.21 21.70
N ALA A 16 22.81 23.94 22.13
CA ALA A 16 23.18 24.10 23.53
C ALA A 16 22.67 25.46 24.03
N VAL A 17 21.90 25.47 25.11
CA VAL A 17 21.42 26.72 25.72
C VAL A 17 22.29 27.05 26.93
N SER A 18 22.97 28.18 26.89
CA SER A 18 23.77 28.68 28.02
C SER A 18 22.84 28.98 29.20
N ARG A 19 23.08 28.33 30.35
CA ARG A 19 22.30 28.57 31.58
C ARG A 19 22.55 29.96 32.19
N GLN A 20 23.66 30.63 31.85
CA GLN A 20 24.01 31.95 32.38
C GLN A 20 23.50 33.10 31.49
N THR A 21 23.64 33.00 30.17
CA THR A 21 23.30 34.10 29.24
C THR A 21 21.93 33.92 28.59
N LYS A 22 21.29 32.75 28.73
CA LYS A 22 20.12 32.30 27.94
C LYS A 22 20.35 32.33 26.42
N GLU A 23 21.57 32.53 25.96
CA GLU A 23 21.92 32.47 24.54
C GLU A 23 21.94 31.01 24.08
N THR A 24 21.37 30.78 22.91
CA THR A 24 21.41 29.49 22.25
C THR A 24 22.65 29.44 21.37
N THR A 25 23.62 28.60 21.74
CA THR A 25 24.80 28.28 20.94
C THR A 25 24.55 26.96 20.24
N TYR A 26 24.52 26.98 18.91
CA TYR A 26 24.45 25.76 18.12
C TYR A 26 25.84 25.15 18.09
N LYS A 27 25.98 23.87 18.47
CA LYS A 27 27.29 23.21 18.40
C LYS A 27 27.77 23.25 16.95
N PRO A 28 29.03 23.65 16.68
CA PRO A 28 29.63 23.52 15.36
C PRO A 28 29.99 22.05 15.11
N GLU A 29 29.00 21.16 15.14
CA GLU A 29 29.22 19.84 14.62
C GLU A 29 29.38 19.96 13.11
N ASP A 30 30.52 19.49 12.61
CA ASP A 30 30.88 19.56 11.21
C ASP A 30 30.10 18.48 10.43
N VAL A 31 28.79 18.73 10.27
CA VAL A 31 27.85 17.79 9.65
C VAL A 31 28.27 17.47 8.21
N GLY A 32 28.87 18.44 7.50
CA GLY A 32 29.43 18.25 6.17
C GLY A 32 30.50 17.16 6.13
N PRO A 33 31.59 17.27 6.92
CA PRO A 33 32.61 16.22 7.02
C PRO A 33 32.07 14.85 7.48
N ARG A 34 31.04 14.82 8.35
CA ARG A 34 30.37 13.56 8.73
C ARG A 34 29.69 12.89 7.54
N ILE A 35 28.92 13.66 6.75
CA ILE A 35 28.29 13.17 5.52
C ILE A 35 29.36 12.67 4.53
N SER A 36 30.42 13.45 4.29
CA SER A 36 31.52 13.04 3.40
C SER A 36 32.23 11.77 3.88
N ALA A 37 32.46 11.64 5.19
CA ALA A 37 33.06 10.43 5.77
C ALA A 37 32.14 9.21 5.60
N ARG A 38 30.83 9.39 5.78
CA ARG A 38 29.83 8.32 5.56
C ARG A 38 29.81 7.85 4.11
N LEU A 39 29.78 8.78 3.16
CA LEU A 39 29.83 8.47 1.73
C LEU A 39 31.10 7.69 1.38
N ARG A 40 32.27 8.15 1.84
CA ARG A 40 33.55 7.45 1.64
C ARG A 40 33.57 6.05 2.23
N LYS A 41 33.02 5.86 3.43
CA LYS A 41 32.91 4.53 4.07
C LYS A 41 32.10 3.54 3.24
N MET A 42 31.12 4.02 2.48
CA MET A 42 30.25 3.22 1.62
C MET A 42 30.78 3.12 0.18
N GLY A 43 32.02 3.53 -0.08
CA GLY A 43 32.67 3.44 -1.39
C GLY A 43 32.31 4.57 -2.36
N VAL A 44 31.69 5.65 -1.89
CA VAL A 44 31.41 6.85 -2.70
C VAL A 44 32.51 7.89 -2.47
N PRO A 45 33.29 8.30 -3.49
CA PRO A 45 34.28 9.36 -3.35
C PRO A 45 33.57 10.69 -3.08
N ALA A 46 33.83 11.31 -1.91
CA ALA A 46 33.15 12.52 -1.46
C ALA A 46 34.10 13.46 -0.70
N SER A 47 33.93 14.76 -0.94
CA SER A 47 34.75 15.83 -0.38
C SER A 47 33.91 17.06 0.01
N ASN A 48 34.41 17.83 0.97
CA ASN A 48 33.86 19.14 1.34
C ASN A 48 34.51 20.30 0.57
N THR A 49 35.53 20.00 -0.24
CA THR A 49 36.19 20.95 -1.12
C THR A 49 35.90 20.61 -2.59
N LEU A 50 35.88 21.62 -3.44
CA LEU A 50 35.60 21.46 -4.87
C LEU A 50 36.73 20.67 -5.55
N GLY A 51 36.39 19.55 -6.17
CA GLY A 51 37.28 18.73 -6.99
C GLY A 51 36.51 18.03 -8.11
N ASP A 52 37.18 17.71 -9.23
CA ASP A 52 36.51 17.22 -10.45
C ASP A 52 35.99 15.77 -10.35
N VAL A 53 36.44 14.99 -9.36
CA VAL A 53 36.20 13.53 -9.30
C VAL A 53 35.30 13.10 -8.14
N ASP A 54 35.05 13.99 -7.16
CA ASP A 54 34.35 13.66 -5.92
C ASP A 54 32.92 14.21 -5.89
N TRP A 55 32.04 13.56 -5.12
CA TRP A 55 30.78 14.15 -4.69
C TRP A 55 31.04 15.30 -3.72
N LEU A 56 30.54 16.49 -4.05
CA LEU A 56 30.68 17.68 -3.23
C LEU A 56 29.61 17.72 -2.15
N VAL A 57 30.04 17.89 -0.90
CA VAL A 57 29.14 18.03 0.26
C VAL A 57 29.29 19.43 0.87
N HIS A 58 28.19 20.16 0.90
CA HIS A 58 28.08 21.48 1.51
C HIS A 58 26.89 21.54 2.47
N VAL A 59 27.02 22.24 3.59
CA VAL A 59 25.91 22.46 4.54
C VAL A 59 25.82 23.94 4.81
N ASP A 60 24.65 24.52 4.60
CA ASP A 60 24.43 25.95 4.77
C ASP A 60 24.55 26.35 6.25
N GLU A 61 25.08 27.54 6.51
CA GLU A 61 25.20 28.07 7.86
C GLU A 61 23.83 28.47 8.46
N GLU A 62 22.88 28.83 7.59
CA GLU A 62 21.53 29.29 7.95
C GLU A 62 20.74 28.20 8.70
N ILE A 63 20.12 28.60 9.80
CA ILE A 63 19.33 27.72 10.65
C ILE A 63 17.86 27.81 10.25
N ILE A 64 17.30 26.65 9.93
CA ILE A 64 15.89 26.48 9.57
C ILE A 64 15.15 25.95 10.80
N HIS A 65 14.15 26.71 11.24
CA HIS A 65 13.25 26.28 12.31
C HIS A 65 12.03 25.56 11.71
N LEU A 66 11.94 24.25 11.95
CA LEU A 66 10.75 23.47 11.61
C LEU A 66 10.16 22.92 12.90
N HIS A 67 9.04 23.51 13.32
CA HIS A 67 8.39 23.22 14.60
C HIS A 67 9.35 23.43 15.80
N LYS A 68 9.54 22.41 16.65
CA LYS A 68 10.43 22.46 17.83
C LYS A 68 11.88 22.04 17.52
N THR A 69 12.18 21.79 16.25
CA THR A 69 13.48 21.25 15.81
C THR A 69 14.20 22.22 14.89
N THR A 70 15.51 22.26 15.05
CA THR A 70 16.42 23.13 14.30
C THR A 70 17.20 22.29 13.29
N TRP A 71 17.26 22.80 12.07
CA TRP A 71 17.83 22.11 10.93
C TRP A 71 18.76 23.03 10.15
N ARG A 72 19.64 22.44 9.35
CA ARG A 72 20.39 23.11 8.28
C ARG A 72 20.11 22.46 6.94
N LEU A 73 20.19 23.22 5.85
CA LEU A 73 20.09 22.67 4.50
C LEU A 73 21.44 22.06 4.10
N ALA A 74 21.44 20.78 3.75
CA ALA A 74 22.60 20.08 3.25
C ALA A 74 22.45 19.84 1.74
N HIS A 75 23.58 19.93 1.04
CA HIS A 75 23.71 19.79 -0.40
C HIS A 75 24.73 18.71 -0.70
N VAL A 76 24.34 17.71 -1.48
CA VAL A 76 25.21 16.63 -1.95
C VAL A 76 25.14 16.60 -3.48
N SER A 77 26.22 17.03 -4.13
CA SER A 77 26.28 17.22 -5.59
C SER A 77 27.24 16.23 -6.24
N SER A 78 26.81 15.56 -7.29
CA SER A 78 27.64 14.62 -8.02
C SER A 78 28.69 15.33 -8.90
N PRO A 79 29.75 14.63 -9.33
CA PRO A 79 30.44 15.01 -10.57
C PRO A 79 29.50 14.89 -11.78
N PHE A 80 29.92 15.32 -12.97
CA PHE A 80 29.16 15.02 -14.18
C PHE A 80 29.29 13.54 -14.53
N ILE A 81 28.17 12.83 -14.58
CA ILE A 81 28.08 11.38 -14.80
C ILE A 81 27.34 11.13 -16.12
N PRO A 82 27.77 10.20 -16.98
CA PRO A 82 26.99 9.79 -18.15
C PRO A 82 25.61 9.26 -17.76
N LEU A 83 24.59 9.55 -18.56
CA LEU A 83 23.24 9.02 -18.36
C LEU A 83 23.15 7.58 -18.90
N ASP A 84 23.76 6.63 -18.20
CA ASP A 84 23.75 5.20 -18.51
C ASP A 84 23.26 4.36 -17.31
N SER A 85 23.30 3.03 -17.43
CA SER A 85 22.84 2.12 -16.37
C SER A 85 23.60 2.28 -15.04
N ARG A 86 24.77 2.93 -15.03
CA ARG A 86 25.57 3.18 -13.82
C ARG A 86 25.02 4.35 -13.00
N LEU A 87 24.29 5.28 -13.61
CA LEU A 87 23.68 6.41 -12.89
C LEU A 87 22.74 5.91 -11.79
N THR A 88 21.86 4.98 -12.13
CA THR A 88 20.89 4.40 -11.18
C THR A 88 21.59 3.75 -9.99
N TYR A 89 22.62 2.94 -10.25
CA TYR A 89 23.40 2.32 -9.19
C TYR A 89 24.09 3.36 -8.31
N THR A 90 24.75 4.35 -8.92
CA THR A 90 25.49 5.39 -8.20
C THR A 90 24.57 6.22 -7.31
N VAL A 91 23.44 6.68 -7.84
CA VAL A 91 22.43 7.42 -7.08
C VAL A 91 21.87 6.56 -5.95
N ALA A 92 21.54 5.28 -6.21
CA ALA A 92 21.06 4.36 -5.19
C ALA A 92 22.06 4.15 -4.05
N SER A 93 23.36 4.00 -4.37
CA SER A 93 24.41 3.87 -3.36
C SER A 93 24.52 5.12 -2.48
N VAL A 94 24.47 6.32 -3.06
CA VAL A 94 24.51 7.58 -2.31
C VAL A 94 23.29 7.74 -1.41
N CYS A 95 22.09 7.53 -1.96
CA CYS A 95 20.85 7.61 -1.20
C CYS A 95 20.84 6.60 -0.04
N SER A 96 21.24 5.35 -0.29
CA SER A 96 21.34 4.31 0.74
C SER A 96 22.36 4.66 1.82
N ALA A 97 23.53 5.19 1.44
CA ALA A 97 24.57 5.60 2.39
C ALA A 97 24.07 6.69 3.35
N LEU A 98 23.27 7.63 2.85
CA LEU A 98 22.64 8.70 3.64
C LEU A 98 21.51 8.18 4.52
N GLN A 99 20.66 7.29 4.01
CA GLN A 99 19.46 6.81 4.72
C GLN A 99 19.75 5.79 5.82
N THR A 100 20.87 5.06 5.74
CA THR A 100 21.21 3.97 6.69
C THR A 100 22.06 4.42 7.87
N ASP A 101 22.31 5.72 8.02
CA ASP A 101 23.09 6.27 9.13
C ASP A 101 22.16 6.70 10.28
N ASN A 102 22.18 5.95 11.37
CA ASN A 102 21.35 6.22 12.55
C ASN A 102 21.77 7.49 13.30
N ASP A 103 22.98 8.00 13.07
CA ASP A 103 23.52 9.19 13.74
C ASP A 103 23.21 10.49 12.96
N LEU A 104 22.72 10.36 11.72
CA LEU A 104 22.28 11.47 10.88
C LEU A 104 20.75 11.53 10.82
N LYS A 105 20.15 12.48 11.56
CA LYS A 105 18.72 12.74 11.45
C LYS A 105 18.46 13.63 10.22
N LEU A 106 18.03 13.00 9.14
CA LEU A 106 17.72 13.64 7.85
C LEU A 106 16.21 13.91 7.71
N GLY A 107 15.84 15.07 7.19
CA GLY A 107 14.46 15.46 6.92
C GLY A 107 14.24 15.90 5.47
N LEU A 108 13.04 15.61 4.96
CA LEU A 108 12.52 16.07 3.67
C LEU A 108 11.22 16.82 3.91
N ASN A 109 11.03 17.94 3.21
CA ASN A 109 9.87 18.82 3.34
C ASN A 109 9.75 19.73 2.09
N HIS A 110 9.00 20.83 2.19
CA HIS A 110 8.77 21.78 1.09
C HIS A 110 9.98 22.66 0.72
N ILE A 111 11.06 22.66 1.50
CA ILE A 111 12.26 23.49 1.31
C ILE A 111 13.26 22.83 0.37
N PRO A 112 13.76 21.60 0.63
CA PRO A 112 14.81 21.02 -0.21
C PRO A 112 14.35 20.80 -1.66
N ARG A 113 15.26 20.96 -2.63
CA ARG A 113 15.03 20.68 -4.05
C ARG A 113 15.94 19.56 -4.57
N LEU A 114 15.46 18.88 -5.60
CA LEU A 114 16.30 18.06 -6.45
C LEU A 114 16.70 18.91 -7.66
N GLY A 115 18.00 19.20 -7.76
CA GLY A 115 18.59 19.85 -8.93
C GLY A 115 19.14 18.83 -9.90
N VAL A 116 18.86 18.98 -11.20
CA VAL A 116 19.49 18.21 -12.28
C VAL A 116 20.15 19.17 -13.24
N GLU A 117 21.44 19.03 -13.47
CA GLU A 117 22.20 19.87 -14.39
C GLU A 117 22.67 19.04 -15.60
N ILE A 118 22.37 19.50 -16.82
CA ILE A 118 22.67 18.81 -18.08
C ILE A 118 23.80 19.53 -18.80
N LYS A 119 24.85 18.77 -19.17
CA LYS A 119 26.00 19.26 -19.94
C LYS A 119 26.20 18.44 -21.21
N LEU A 120 26.52 19.12 -22.31
CA LEU A 120 26.85 18.46 -23.58
C LEU A 120 28.28 17.92 -23.52
N GLU A 121 28.47 16.66 -23.94
CA GLU A 121 29.81 16.08 -24.07
C GLU A 121 30.46 16.60 -25.35
N ASN A 122 31.72 17.03 -25.25
CA ASN A 122 32.56 17.47 -26.38
C ASN A 122 31.98 18.63 -27.21
N SER A 123 31.06 19.41 -26.66
CA SER A 123 30.48 20.59 -27.32
C SER A 123 29.90 21.56 -26.29
N VAL A 124 29.67 22.81 -26.70
CA VAL A 124 28.93 23.81 -25.92
C VAL A 124 27.56 24.07 -26.54
N PHE A 125 26.61 24.57 -25.75
CA PHE A 125 25.32 25.00 -26.29
C PHE A 125 25.52 26.18 -27.24
N SER A 126 25.03 26.06 -28.47
CA SER A 126 24.85 27.24 -29.32
C SER A 126 23.67 28.08 -28.80
N VAL A 127 23.66 29.37 -29.12
CA VAL A 127 22.53 30.27 -28.79
C VAL A 127 21.22 29.67 -29.31
N HIS A 128 21.21 29.18 -30.54
CA HIS A 128 20.04 28.54 -31.15
C HIS A 128 19.57 27.28 -30.40
N ALA A 129 20.49 26.42 -29.95
CA ALA A 129 20.13 25.25 -29.14
C ALA A 129 19.54 25.66 -27.78
N ALA A 130 20.12 26.66 -27.12
CA ALA A 130 19.61 27.20 -25.86
C ALA A 130 18.23 27.86 -26.03
N GLN A 131 18.01 28.62 -27.12
CA GLN A 131 16.70 29.21 -27.46
C GLN A 131 15.63 28.14 -27.65
N ARG A 132 15.96 27.02 -28.29
CA ARG A 132 15.02 25.90 -28.48
C ARG A 132 14.63 25.22 -27.16
N VAL A 133 15.60 25.00 -26.26
CA VAL A 133 15.32 24.51 -24.90
C VAL A 133 14.43 25.49 -24.16
N LEU A 134 14.79 26.78 -24.17
CA LEU A 134 14.04 27.83 -23.50
C LEU A 134 12.60 27.97 -24.04
N ALA A 135 12.40 27.89 -25.35
CA ALA A 135 11.07 27.93 -25.96
C ALA A 135 10.19 26.75 -25.51
N LEU A 136 10.75 25.53 -25.49
CA LEU A 136 10.02 24.37 -25.00
C LEU A 136 9.69 24.48 -23.52
N LEU A 137 10.64 24.88 -22.67
CA LEU A 137 10.41 25.05 -21.23
C LEU A 137 9.38 26.16 -20.94
N TRP A 138 9.43 27.25 -21.71
CA TRP A 138 8.42 28.30 -21.65
C TRP A 138 7.02 27.74 -21.92
N SER A 139 6.83 26.97 -23.00
CA SER A 139 5.50 26.44 -23.36
C SER A 139 5.05 25.24 -22.51
N ALA A 140 6.00 24.40 -22.08
CA ALA A 140 5.72 23.15 -21.37
C ALA A 140 5.66 23.31 -19.85
N GLY A 141 6.19 24.39 -19.26
CA GLY A 141 6.27 24.61 -17.80
C GLY A 141 5.00 24.30 -17.00
N PRO A 142 3.80 24.72 -17.43
CA PRO A 142 2.55 24.37 -16.77
C PRO A 142 2.26 22.86 -16.76
N ARG A 143 2.57 22.14 -17.86
CA ARG A 143 2.40 20.69 -17.93
C ARG A 143 3.47 19.98 -17.10
N LEU A 144 4.72 20.40 -17.20
CA LEU A 144 5.83 19.85 -16.41
C LEU A 144 5.62 20.03 -14.90
N SER A 145 4.93 21.09 -14.48
CA SER A 145 4.55 21.28 -13.07
C SER A 145 3.74 20.11 -12.52
N THR A 146 2.96 19.43 -13.37
CA THR A 146 2.16 18.28 -12.95
C THR A 146 2.95 17.02 -12.61
N LEU A 147 4.26 17.00 -12.88
CA LEU A 147 5.17 15.92 -12.46
C LEU A 147 5.68 16.10 -11.03
N HIS A 148 5.34 17.20 -10.35
CA HIS A 148 5.90 17.57 -9.06
C HIS A 148 4.82 17.97 -8.07
N ALA A 149 5.10 17.83 -6.77
CA ALA A 149 4.24 18.34 -5.71
C ALA A 149 3.79 19.79 -5.97
N ASP A 150 2.56 20.14 -5.61
CA ASP A 150 1.97 21.47 -5.88
C ASP A 150 2.88 22.64 -5.43
N TYR A 151 3.66 22.45 -4.37
CA TYR A 151 4.58 23.47 -3.85
C TYR A 151 5.89 23.62 -4.65
N CYS A 152 6.13 22.80 -5.67
CA CYS A 152 7.31 22.79 -6.53
C CYS A 152 7.02 23.20 -7.99
N GLY A 153 5.77 23.53 -8.34
CA GLY A 153 5.41 24.03 -9.67
C GLY A 153 5.98 25.41 -9.99
N VAL A 154 5.61 25.97 -11.16
CA VAL A 154 6.09 27.30 -11.63
C VAL A 154 5.87 28.45 -10.63
N GLY A 155 4.91 28.33 -9.72
CA GLY A 155 4.65 29.31 -8.66
C GLY A 155 5.52 29.19 -7.41
N SER A 156 6.45 28.22 -7.36
CA SER A 156 7.26 27.92 -6.18
C SER A 156 8.18 29.08 -5.85
N ALA A 157 8.14 29.50 -4.59
CA ALA A 157 9.03 30.51 -4.00
C ALA A 157 10.52 30.21 -4.17
N LEU A 158 10.89 28.92 -4.13
CA LEU A 158 12.27 28.45 -4.10
C LEU A 158 12.81 28.10 -5.50
N ALA A 159 11.93 28.03 -6.49
CA ALA A 159 12.24 27.64 -7.86
C ALA A 159 11.18 28.26 -8.79
N LEU A 160 11.25 29.58 -8.98
CA LEU A 160 10.24 30.31 -9.76
C LEU A 160 10.31 29.95 -11.25
N GLY A 161 9.15 29.77 -11.86
CA GLY A 161 9.00 29.53 -13.30
C GLY A 161 9.38 30.73 -14.15
N LEU A 162 9.48 30.51 -15.47
CA LEU A 162 9.87 31.56 -16.43
C LEU A 162 8.84 32.68 -16.51
N GLU A 163 7.60 32.45 -16.10
CA GLU A 163 6.54 33.45 -15.99
C GLU A 163 6.88 34.59 -15.02
N PHE A 164 7.89 34.40 -14.17
CA PHE A 164 8.41 35.42 -13.25
C PHE A 164 9.77 35.98 -13.68
N SER A 165 10.31 35.50 -14.81
CA SER A 165 11.59 35.95 -15.35
C SER A 165 11.49 37.28 -16.10
N ARG A 166 12.63 37.85 -16.49
CA ARG A 166 12.67 39.05 -17.34
C ARG A 166 11.98 38.88 -18.68
N LEU A 167 11.86 37.66 -19.23
CA LEU A 167 11.09 37.40 -20.45
C LEU A 167 9.61 37.76 -20.29
N ALA A 168 9.04 37.50 -19.12
CA ALA A 168 7.66 37.84 -18.79
C ALA A 168 7.49 39.31 -18.35
N ASN A 169 8.60 40.04 -18.16
CA ASN A 169 8.62 41.37 -17.59
C ASN A 169 9.62 42.28 -18.34
N ALA A 170 9.53 42.29 -19.67
CA ALA A 170 10.47 43.00 -20.55
C ALA A 170 10.55 44.52 -20.24
N ALA A 171 9.45 45.11 -19.74
CA ALA A 171 9.39 46.53 -19.39
C ALA A 171 9.91 46.85 -17.97
N ARG A 172 10.45 45.86 -17.23
CA ARG A 172 10.94 45.99 -15.83
C ARG A 172 9.91 46.61 -14.88
N ARG A 173 8.62 46.37 -15.12
CA ARG A 173 7.53 47.11 -14.46
C ARG A 173 7.21 46.60 -13.05
N PHE A 174 7.59 45.36 -12.72
CA PHE A 174 7.26 44.77 -11.42
C PHE A 174 8.42 43.93 -10.86
N HIS A 175 8.70 44.06 -9.56
CA HIS A 175 9.61 43.19 -8.82
C HIS A 175 8.80 42.31 -7.88
N LEU A 176 9.22 41.06 -7.68
CA LEU A 176 8.56 40.22 -6.69
C LEU A 176 8.91 40.70 -5.27
N PRO A 177 7.92 40.96 -4.41
CA PRO A 177 8.19 41.31 -3.02
C PRO A 177 8.57 40.05 -2.22
N PRO A 178 9.22 40.20 -1.05
CA PRO A 178 9.45 39.08 -0.14
C PRO A 178 8.15 38.35 0.23
N ILE A 179 8.24 37.04 0.40
CA ILE A 179 7.14 36.21 0.89
C ILE A 179 6.87 36.59 2.36
N GLY A 180 5.58 36.77 2.71
CA GLY A 180 5.16 37.17 4.06
C GLY A 180 4.78 38.66 4.23
N TRP A 181 4.99 39.50 3.21
CA TRP A 181 4.59 40.92 3.26
C TRP A 181 3.26 41.14 2.53
N SER A 182 2.33 41.90 3.12
CA SER A 182 0.94 42.00 2.68
C SER A 182 0.65 43.05 1.61
N HIS A 183 1.52 44.03 1.37
CA HIS A 183 1.12 45.21 0.59
C HIS A 183 2.23 45.79 -0.28
N VAL A 184 2.57 45.16 -1.41
CA VAL A 184 2.92 45.87 -2.65
C VAL A 184 2.76 44.91 -3.84
N ILE A 185 2.05 45.32 -4.89
CA ILE A 185 1.99 44.70 -6.25
C ILE A 185 0.98 43.54 -6.48
N SER A 186 0.35 43.62 -7.66
CA SER A 186 -0.73 42.84 -8.30
C SER A 186 -0.51 41.33 -8.51
N VAL A 187 0.38 40.67 -7.76
CA VAL A 187 0.62 39.22 -7.89
C VAL A 187 -0.29 38.46 -6.94
N LYS A 188 -1.15 37.59 -7.49
CA LYS A 188 -2.01 36.72 -6.67
C LYS A 188 -1.15 35.67 -5.95
N ARG A 189 -1.52 35.32 -4.72
CA ARG A 189 -0.88 34.25 -3.95
C ARG A 189 -1.90 33.17 -3.62
N GLU A 190 -1.44 31.92 -3.56
CA GLU A 190 -2.23 30.79 -3.09
C GLU A 190 -1.52 30.11 -1.92
N THR A 191 -2.28 29.58 -0.98
CA THR A 191 -1.75 28.79 0.12
C THR A 191 -1.93 27.31 -0.18
N LYS A 192 -0.84 26.54 -0.20
CA LYS A 192 -0.88 25.08 -0.41
C LYS A 192 -0.44 24.31 0.83
N PRO A 193 -1.08 23.16 1.14
CA PRO A 193 -0.65 22.32 2.24
C PRO A 193 0.71 21.66 1.95
N VAL A 194 1.51 21.49 3.00
CA VAL A 194 2.81 20.83 2.94
C VAL A 194 2.98 19.86 4.10
N THR A 195 3.85 18.87 3.91
CA THR A 195 4.19 17.89 4.95
C THR A 195 5.70 17.63 4.98
N SER A 196 6.18 17.04 6.08
CA SER A 196 7.53 16.51 6.21
C SER A 196 7.51 15.04 6.62
N ASN A 197 8.61 14.34 6.33
CA ASN A 197 8.83 12.96 6.78
C ASN A 197 9.04 12.83 8.31
N HIS A 198 9.01 13.94 9.05
CA HIS A 198 9.03 13.99 10.52
C HIS A 198 7.67 14.43 11.10
N GLY A 199 6.59 14.33 10.33
CA GLY A 199 5.23 14.57 10.82
C GLY A 199 4.84 16.04 10.99
N TYR A 200 5.63 16.98 10.47
CA TYR A 200 5.20 18.38 10.39
C TYR A 200 4.17 18.52 9.27
N SER A 201 3.02 19.13 9.57
CA SER A 201 2.06 19.61 8.58
C SER A 201 1.93 21.12 8.69
N GLY A 202 1.87 21.79 7.55
CA GLY A 202 1.83 23.24 7.47
C GLY A 202 1.32 23.71 6.13
N ASN A 203 1.53 25.00 5.85
CA ASN A 203 1.13 25.62 4.60
C ASN A 203 2.26 26.49 4.06
N VAL A 204 2.42 26.53 2.74
CA VAL A 204 3.36 27.43 2.04
C VAL A 204 2.60 28.36 1.11
N GLN A 205 3.08 29.59 0.98
CA GLN A 205 2.56 30.54 -0.01
C GLN A 205 3.25 30.33 -1.36
N LEU A 206 2.44 30.20 -2.41
CA LEU A 206 2.86 30.14 -3.79
C LEU A 206 2.48 31.42 -4.53
N TRP A 207 3.30 31.78 -5.50
CA TRP A 207 2.99 32.85 -6.44
C TRP A 207 2.13 32.30 -7.57
N ILE A 208 1.03 32.97 -7.88
CA ILE A 208 0.21 32.61 -9.02
C ILE A 208 0.70 33.45 -10.21
N PRO A 209 1.13 32.83 -11.32
CA PRO A 209 1.37 33.55 -12.55
C PRO A 209 0.09 34.27 -12.97
N THR A 210 0.10 35.61 -13.02
CA THR A 210 -1.00 36.36 -13.65
C THR A 210 -1.00 36.05 -15.16
N GLN A 211 -2.16 36.12 -15.82
CA GLN A 211 -2.46 35.64 -17.20
C GLN A 211 -1.37 35.95 -18.26
N THR A 212 -0.25 35.21 -18.25
CA THR A 212 0.79 35.28 -19.27
C THR A 212 0.40 34.43 -20.47
N ARG A 213 -0.32 33.33 -20.23
CA ARG A 213 -0.71 32.35 -21.25
C ARG A 213 -1.89 32.83 -22.09
N GLY A 214 -1.79 32.67 -23.40
CA GLY A 214 -2.77 33.13 -24.39
C GLY A 214 -2.82 34.65 -24.56
N THR A 215 -1.88 35.41 -23.98
CA THR A 215 -1.86 36.87 -24.04
C THR A 215 -0.75 37.40 -24.95
N SER A 216 -0.78 38.70 -25.25
CA SER A 216 0.26 39.38 -26.01
C SER A 216 1.66 39.23 -25.38
N LEU A 217 1.73 38.99 -24.06
CA LEU A 217 2.97 38.81 -23.32
C LEU A 217 3.65 37.47 -23.62
N GLU A 218 2.90 36.37 -23.73
CA GLU A 218 3.45 35.08 -24.17
C GLU A 218 3.94 35.15 -25.62
N ASN A 219 3.17 35.81 -26.50
CA ASN A 219 3.60 36.02 -27.88
C ASN A 219 4.89 36.86 -27.94
N HIS A 220 5.01 37.89 -27.12
CA HIS A 220 6.23 38.70 -27.01
C HIS A 220 7.42 37.90 -26.48
N ALA A 221 7.23 37.06 -25.46
CA ALA A 221 8.28 36.20 -24.92
C ALA A 221 8.77 35.19 -25.97
N LEU A 222 7.86 34.52 -26.68
CA LEU A 222 8.20 33.59 -27.76
C LEU A 222 8.89 34.27 -28.95
N GLN A 223 8.45 35.47 -29.34
CA GLN A 223 9.13 36.28 -30.35
C GLN A 223 10.54 36.68 -29.91
N SER A 224 10.69 37.10 -28.65
CA SER A 224 11.99 37.44 -28.06
C SER A 224 12.93 36.24 -28.07
N ILE A 225 12.45 35.06 -27.67
CA ILE A 225 13.24 33.82 -27.68
C ILE A 225 13.65 33.45 -29.11
N ARG A 226 12.79 33.62 -30.12
CA ARG A 226 13.04 33.22 -31.51
C ARG A 226 13.96 34.16 -32.29
N GLY A 227 14.07 35.43 -31.90
CA GLY A 227 14.85 36.40 -32.68
C GLY A 227 15.46 37.58 -31.90
N GLY A 228 15.01 37.86 -30.68
CA GLY A 228 15.52 38.97 -29.86
C GLY A 228 16.75 38.62 -29.02
N LEU A 229 16.91 37.35 -28.63
CA LEU A 229 18.01 36.89 -27.77
C LEU A 229 19.18 36.37 -28.61
N ALA A 230 19.86 37.24 -29.35
CA ALA A 230 20.89 36.86 -30.33
C ALA A 230 22.22 36.41 -29.70
N ARG A 231 22.49 36.76 -28.44
CA ARG A 231 23.70 36.34 -27.71
C ARG A 231 23.34 35.53 -26.47
N MET A 232 24.31 34.73 -25.98
CA MET A 232 24.10 33.88 -24.82
C MET A 232 23.82 34.71 -23.56
N GLU A 233 24.47 35.86 -23.41
CA GLU A 233 24.28 36.79 -22.30
C GLU A 233 22.84 37.31 -22.25
N ASP A 234 22.27 37.65 -23.41
CA ASP A 234 20.90 38.16 -23.52
C ASP A 234 19.91 37.06 -23.10
N LEU A 235 20.16 35.81 -23.52
CA LEU A 235 19.33 34.67 -23.14
C LEU A 235 19.36 34.43 -21.64
N VAL A 236 20.56 34.36 -21.04
CA VAL A 236 20.72 34.16 -19.60
C VAL A 236 20.05 35.28 -18.81
N GLU A 237 20.27 36.52 -19.20
CA GLU A 237 19.64 37.68 -18.57
C GLU A 237 18.11 37.65 -18.67
N GLY A 238 17.56 37.18 -19.80
CA GLY A 238 16.13 36.98 -19.99
C GLY A 238 15.53 36.00 -18.98
N THR A 239 16.24 34.92 -18.66
CA THR A 239 15.75 33.87 -17.74
C THR A 239 15.82 34.24 -16.26
N ARG A 240 16.53 35.31 -15.90
CA ARG A 240 16.70 35.70 -14.49
C ARG A 240 15.41 36.20 -13.84
N VAL A 241 15.27 35.88 -12.55
CA VAL A 241 14.14 36.30 -11.71
C VAL A 241 14.67 37.22 -10.62
N TYR A 242 14.13 38.44 -10.54
CA TYR A 242 14.57 39.46 -9.60
C TYR A 242 13.56 39.62 -8.45
N VAL A 243 14.06 39.55 -7.22
CA VAL A 243 13.28 39.67 -5.98
C VAL A 243 13.85 40.81 -5.14
N ARG A 244 12.97 41.60 -4.52
CA ARG A 244 13.38 42.67 -3.59
C ARG A 244 13.64 42.09 -2.20
N LYS A 245 14.70 42.55 -1.53
CA LYS A 245 15.05 42.16 -0.16
C LYS A 245 14.36 43.03 0.90
N SER A 246 14.16 44.32 0.60
CA SER A 246 13.52 45.31 1.47
C SER A 246 12.72 46.34 0.66
N LYS A 247 12.06 47.28 1.33
CA LYS A 247 11.45 48.46 0.68
C LYS A 247 12.49 49.43 0.09
N GLU A 248 13.74 49.35 0.55
CA GLU A 248 14.86 50.19 0.16
C GLU A 248 15.79 49.38 -0.77
N ASP A 249 15.27 49.12 -1.97
CA ASP A 249 15.94 48.83 -3.26
C ASP A 249 17.11 47.84 -3.41
N GLU A 250 17.47 47.02 -2.42
CA GLU A 250 18.38 45.89 -2.69
C GLU A 250 17.67 44.76 -3.45
N GLU A 251 17.89 44.71 -4.76
CA GLU A 251 17.51 43.61 -5.65
C GLU A 251 18.52 42.47 -5.59
N HIS A 252 18.03 41.23 -5.59
CA HIS A 252 18.86 40.06 -5.82
C HIS A 252 18.21 39.11 -6.83
N VAL A 253 19.05 38.35 -7.53
CA VAL A 253 18.62 37.28 -8.43
C VAL A 253 18.37 36.03 -7.60
N THR A 254 17.18 35.46 -7.69
CA THR A 254 16.85 34.18 -7.06
C THR A 254 17.01 33.02 -8.04
N ARG A 255 17.13 31.80 -7.51
CA ARG A 255 17.23 30.57 -8.30
C ARG A 255 15.87 30.24 -8.91
N GLY A 256 15.82 30.14 -10.24
CA GLY A 256 14.62 29.75 -10.97
C GLY A 256 14.44 28.24 -11.07
N ALA A 257 13.24 27.82 -11.51
CA ALA A 257 12.93 26.44 -11.90
C ALA A 257 13.87 25.92 -13.00
N TYR A 258 14.32 26.83 -13.87
CA TYR A 258 15.32 26.56 -14.89
C TYR A 258 16.40 27.65 -14.80
N ASP A 259 17.66 27.24 -14.75
CA ASP A 259 18.80 28.12 -14.59
C ASP A 259 19.80 27.92 -15.75
N PHE A 260 20.01 29.00 -16.50
CA PHE A 260 20.87 29.05 -17.67
C PHE A 260 22.21 29.75 -17.37
N THR A 261 22.45 30.20 -16.12
CA THR A 261 23.63 30.99 -15.75
C THR A 261 24.94 30.27 -16.05
N SER A 262 24.97 28.94 -15.88
CA SER A 262 26.13 28.10 -16.19
C SER A 262 26.52 28.09 -17.66
N LEU A 263 25.67 28.57 -18.58
CA LEU A 263 26.02 28.70 -20.01
C LEU A 263 27.12 29.74 -20.27
N LEU A 264 27.26 30.74 -19.39
CA LEU A 264 28.32 31.75 -19.47
C LEU A 264 29.61 31.31 -18.76
N GLN A 265 29.58 30.20 -18.01
CA GLN A 265 30.76 29.71 -17.30
C GLN A 265 31.67 28.92 -18.26
N PRO A 266 32.96 29.28 -18.39
CA PRO A 266 33.88 28.69 -19.38
C PRO A 266 34.01 27.16 -19.33
N ASN A 267 33.81 26.57 -18.14
CA ASN A 267 34.07 25.15 -17.90
C ASN A 267 32.80 24.33 -17.61
N ASN A 268 31.62 24.96 -17.49
CA ASN A 268 30.38 24.28 -17.11
C ASN A 268 29.44 24.12 -18.31
N HIS A 269 29.09 25.22 -18.99
CA HIS A 269 28.24 25.25 -20.19
C HIS A 269 27.02 24.31 -20.11
N SER A 270 26.25 24.45 -19.04
CA SER A 270 25.17 23.54 -18.66
C SER A 270 23.85 24.29 -18.42
N ILE A 271 22.74 23.53 -18.39
CA ILE A 271 21.41 24.02 -18.02
C ILE A 271 20.94 23.23 -16.81
N ARG A 272 20.48 23.91 -15.76
CA ARG A 272 20.03 23.30 -14.51
C ARG A 272 18.51 23.40 -14.32
N PHE A 273 17.91 22.31 -13.85
CA PHE A 273 16.49 22.13 -13.56
C PHE A 273 16.30 21.97 -12.06
N ASN A 274 15.43 22.78 -11.45
CA ASN A 274 15.23 22.87 -10.00
C ASN A 274 13.76 22.70 -9.57
N GLN A 275 12.91 22.21 -10.46
CA GLN A 275 11.46 22.16 -10.27
C GLN A 275 11.01 20.95 -9.43
N HIS A 276 11.90 20.02 -9.09
CA HIS A 276 11.53 18.81 -8.34
C HIS A 276 11.80 18.98 -6.85
N ALA A 277 10.90 18.47 -6.00
CA ALA A 277 11.10 18.41 -4.55
C ALA A 277 12.33 17.55 -4.20
N GLY A 278 13.04 17.89 -3.12
CA GLY A 278 14.13 17.07 -2.60
C GLY A 278 13.64 15.68 -2.23
N THR A 279 14.39 14.66 -2.62
CA THR A 279 14.10 13.24 -2.38
C THR A 279 15.41 12.47 -2.30
N LEU A 280 15.39 11.37 -1.56
CA LEU A 280 16.45 10.37 -1.49
C LEU A 280 15.98 9.05 -2.15
N ASN A 281 14.93 9.09 -2.98
CA ASN A 281 14.46 7.94 -3.73
C ASN A 281 15.17 7.88 -5.08
N ALA A 282 16.07 6.92 -5.24
CA ALA A 282 16.89 6.79 -6.45
C ALA A 282 16.06 6.69 -7.74
N ARG A 283 14.93 5.98 -7.72
CA ARG A 283 14.05 5.86 -8.90
C ARG A 283 13.43 7.19 -9.29
N ALA A 284 12.94 7.97 -8.32
CA ALA A 284 12.40 9.31 -8.58
C ALA A 284 13.47 10.27 -9.10
N ILE A 285 14.68 10.22 -8.53
CA ILE A 285 15.82 11.04 -8.97
C ILE A 285 16.19 10.73 -10.43
N VAL A 286 16.35 9.45 -10.76
CA VAL A 286 16.71 9.02 -12.12
C VAL A 286 15.60 9.35 -13.11
N ALA A 287 14.34 9.09 -12.76
CA ALA A 287 13.20 9.42 -13.62
C ALA A 287 13.17 10.91 -13.97
N TRP A 288 13.40 11.80 -12.99
CA TRP A 288 13.47 13.23 -13.26
C TRP A 288 14.70 13.62 -14.09
N ALA A 289 15.86 12.99 -13.83
CA ALA A 289 17.07 13.23 -14.61
C ALA A 289 16.90 12.83 -16.08
N GLU A 290 16.22 11.72 -16.36
CA GLU A 290 15.88 11.26 -17.70
C GLU A 290 14.91 12.20 -18.41
N VAL A 291 13.93 12.78 -17.69
CA VAL A 291 13.03 13.81 -18.26
C VAL A 291 13.83 15.08 -18.63
N CYS A 292 14.68 15.58 -17.74
CA CYS A 292 15.52 16.75 -18.00
C CYS A 292 16.44 16.52 -19.21
N HIS A 293 17.09 15.36 -19.26
CA HIS A 293 17.91 14.95 -20.39
C HIS A 293 17.10 14.83 -21.67
N GLY A 294 15.93 14.19 -21.65
CA GLY A 294 15.07 14.01 -22.81
C GLY A 294 14.60 15.33 -23.40
N ILE A 295 14.27 16.33 -22.57
CA ILE A 295 13.94 17.69 -23.01
C ILE A 295 15.12 18.31 -23.78
N VAL A 296 16.32 18.30 -23.19
CA VAL A 296 17.52 18.88 -23.82
C VAL A 296 17.88 18.13 -25.10
N ASN A 297 17.83 16.80 -25.07
CA ASN A 297 18.14 15.93 -26.19
C ASN A 297 17.17 16.12 -27.36
N PHE A 298 15.87 16.21 -27.08
CA PHE A 298 14.85 16.50 -28.09
C PHE A 298 15.09 17.88 -28.72
N CYS A 299 15.27 18.93 -27.90
CA CYS A 299 15.50 20.28 -28.43
C CYS A 299 16.77 20.39 -29.25
N LYS A 300 17.84 19.66 -28.90
CA LYS A 300 19.09 19.63 -29.67
C LYS A 300 18.94 18.95 -31.03
N ASN A 301 18.23 17.81 -31.08
CA ASN A 301 18.30 16.90 -32.23
C ASN A 301 17.04 16.90 -33.11
N ALA A 302 15.89 17.33 -32.60
CA ALA A 302 14.64 17.27 -33.37
C ALA A 302 14.65 18.25 -34.56
N PRO A 303 14.06 17.91 -35.71
CA PRO A 303 13.82 18.86 -36.79
C PRO A 303 13.01 20.08 -36.30
N GLN A 304 13.22 21.25 -36.92
CA GLN A 304 12.50 22.48 -36.56
C GLN A 304 10.98 22.32 -36.65
N GLU A 305 10.49 21.59 -37.65
CA GLU A 305 9.05 21.30 -37.86
C GLU A 305 8.46 20.49 -36.71
N MET A 306 9.19 19.50 -36.20
CA MET A 306 8.75 18.66 -35.10
C MET A 306 8.64 19.45 -33.80
N LEU A 307 9.62 20.31 -33.51
CA LEU A 307 9.56 21.24 -32.38
C LEU A 307 8.39 22.22 -32.54
N HIS A 308 8.18 22.76 -33.75
CA HIS A 308 7.06 23.68 -34.02
C HIS A 308 5.71 23.00 -33.75
N SER A 309 5.50 21.79 -34.29
CA SER A 309 4.28 21.01 -34.07
C SER A 309 4.04 20.68 -32.60
N LEU A 310 5.09 20.37 -31.84
CA LEU A 310 4.99 20.17 -30.40
C LEU A 310 4.56 21.45 -29.66
N LEU A 311 5.17 22.59 -30.00
CA LEU A 311 4.82 23.88 -29.40
C LEU A 311 3.36 24.29 -29.73
N GLU A 312 2.87 24.03 -30.93
CA GLU A 312 1.47 24.26 -31.30
C GLU A 312 0.50 23.41 -30.48
N ARG A 313 0.83 22.13 -30.22
CA ARG A 313 0.01 21.27 -29.37
C ARG A 313 -0.02 21.74 -27.92
N LEU A 314 1.13 22.21 -27.39
CA LEU A 314 1.22 22.79 -26.06
C LEU A 314 0.43 24.11 -25.91
N TYR A 315 0.16 24.81 -27.01
CA TYR A 315 -0.66 26.03 -27.01
C TYR A 315 -2.16 25.74 -26.83
N ARG A 316 -2.62 24.51 -27.13
CA ARG A 316 -4.03 24.14 -26.94
C ARG A 316 -4.41 24.17 -25.45
N PRO A 317 -5.60 24.66 -25.08
CA PRO A 317 -6.02 24.72 -23.67
C PRO A 317 -6.00 23.34 -23.02
N SER A 318 -5.51 23.29 -21.77
CA SER A 318 -5.36 22.05 -21.00
C SER A 318 -6.68 21.48 -20.44
N VAL A 319 -7.80 22.18 -20.63
CA VAL A 319 -9.11 21.83 -20.05
C VAL A 319 -10.20 22.08 -21.08
N ALA A 320 -11.10 21.11 -21.28
CA ALA A 320 -12.40 21.36 -21.88
C ALA A 320 -13.19 22.25 -20.91
N SER A 321 -13.38 23.52 -21.23
CA SER A 321 -14.30 24.37 -20.47
C SER A 321 -15.71 23.76 -20.57
N SER A 322 -16.23 23.19 -19.48
CA SER A 322 -17.67 23.08 -19.27
C SER A 322 -18.20 24.53 -19.25
N ASP A 323 -19.10 24.94 -20.15
CA ASP A 323 -20.51 24.56 -20.07
C ASP A 323 -21.21 24.35 -21.44
N THR A 324 -20.51 24.12 -22.55
CA THR A 324 -21.17 24.01 -23.89
C THR A 324 -20.58 23.01 -24.88
N ALA A 325 -19.94 21.92 -24.45
CA ALA A 325 -19.40 20.92 -25.38
C ALA A 325 -20.26 19.64 -25.41
N GLU A 326 -21.22 19.62 -26.34
CA GLU A 326 -21.84 18.38 -26.80
C GLU A 326 -20.79 17.46 -27.44
N SER A 327 -20.88 16.18 -27.05
CA SER A 327 -20.42 14.97 -27.74
C SER A 327 -19.58 15.14 -29.01
N SER A 328 -18.25 15.11 -28.85
CA SER A 328 -17.33 14.58 -29.87
C SER A 328 -16.19 13.79 -29.21
N PRO A 329 -16.00 12.50 -29.53
CA PRO A 329 -15.04 11.61 -28.85
C PRO A 329 -13.55 11.84 -29.21
N SER A 330 -13.21 12.93 -29.93
CA SER A 330 -11.86 13.15 -30.48
C SER A 330 -11.06 14.32 -29.87
N SER A 331 -11.45 14.85 -28.71
CA SER A 331 -10.77 16.02 -28.10
C SER A 331 -10.29 15.74 -26.67
N SER A 332 -9.54 14.65 -26.46
CA SER A 332 -8.82 14.48 -25.19
C SER A 332 -7.79 15.63 -25.02
N PRO A 333 -7.73 16.29 -23.86
CA PRO A 333 -6.77 17.37 -23.63
C PRO A 333 -5.34 16.82 -23.66
N TYR A 334 -4.41 17.61 -24.22
CA TYR A 334 -3.00 17.24 -24.30
C TYR A 334 -2.32 17.35 -22.93
N THR A 335 -1.95 16.20 -22.36
CA THR A 335 -1.43 16.05 -21.00
C THR A 335 0.10 16.07 -20.94
N VAL A 336 0.66 16.08 -19.73
CA VAL A 336 2.11 15.90 -19.54
C VAL A 336 2.59 14.51 -19.97
N PHE A 337 1.73 13.48 -19.91
CA PHE A 337 2.10 12.13 -20.32
C PHE A 337 2.24 12.05 -21.84
N ASP A 338 1.38 12.74 -22.58
CA ASP A 338 1.49 12.89 -24.04
C ASP A 338 2.79 13.63 -24.40
N LEU A 339 3.11 14.71 -23.67
CA LEU A 339 4.39 15.41 -23.81
C LEU A 339 5.59 14.48 -23.61
N LEU A 340 5.59 13.65 -22.57
CA LEU A 340 6.70 12.70 -22.34
C LEU A 340 6.81 11.67 -23.48
N VAL A 341 5.71 11.17 -24.01
CA VAL A 341 5.72 10.28 -25.19
C VAL A 341 6.29 10.98 -26.43
N ASP A 342 5.90 12.23 -26.68
CA ASP A 342 6.42 13.03 -27.78
C ASP A 342 7.92 13.35 -27.64
N LEU A 343 8.40 13.52 -26.41
CA LEU A 343 9.81 13.64 -26.07
C LEU A 343 10.57 12.30 -26.14
N ARG A 344 9.90 11.22 -26.56
CA ARG A 344 10.44 9.84 -26.65
C ARG A 344 10.79 9.23 -25.29
N LEU A 345 9.98 9.49 -24.28
CA LEU A 345 10.14 9.02 -22.90
C LEU A 345 8.93 8.19 -22.41
N PRO A 346 8.55 7.08 -23.08
CA PRO A 346 7.36 6.30 -22.71
C PRO A 346 7.49 5.65 -21.32
N SER A 347 8.70 5.27 -20.91
CA SER A 347 8.94 4.69 -19.58
C SER A 347 8.71 5.71 -18.45
N GLN A 348 9.12 6.96 -18.65
CA GLN A 348 8.88 8.04 -17.70
C GLN A 348 7.41 8.44 -17.72
N ALA A 349 6.76 8.43 -18.89
CA ALA A 349 5.32 8.62 -18.99
C ALA A 349 4.55 7.58 -18.16
N ALA A 350 4.89 6.29 -18.30
CA ALA A 350 4.28 5.21 -17.51
C ALA A 350 4.57 5.36 -16.01
N TYR A 351 5.82 5.70 -15.65
CA TYR A 351 6.21 5.96 -14.26
C TYR A 351 5.36 7.07 -13.64
N TYR A 352 5.34 8.27 -14.22
CA TYR A 352 4.58 9.40 -13.67
C TYR A 352 3.06 9.20 -13.78
N LYS A 353 2.57 8.51 -14.81
CA LYS A 353 1.15 8.16 -14.92
C LYS A 353 0.70 7.29 -13.76
N SER A 354 1.53 6.34 -13.33
CA SER A 354 1.25 5.56 -12.12
C SER A 354 1.14 6.44 -10.87
N LEU A 355 1.90 7.55 -10.80
CA LEU A 355 1.89 8.47 -9.64
C LEU A 355 0.69 9.40 -9.60
N GLY A 356 0.01 9.61 -10.73
CA GLY A 356 -1.00 10.67 -10.88
C GLY A 356 -0.38 12.07 -10.95
N PRO A 357 -1.22 13.11 -11.14
CA PRO A 357 -0.76 14.49 -11.20
C PRO A 357 -0.32 15.01 -9.82
N ASN A 358 0.66 15.91 -9.83
CA ASN A 358 1.24 16.59 -8.67
C ASN A 358 1.71 15.66 -7.53
N PRO A 359 2.48 14.60 -7.83
CA PRO A 359 2.86 13.63 -6.81
C PRO A 359 3.79 14.23 -5.76
N LEU A 360 3.55 13.90 -4.50
CA LEU A 360 4.56 14.06 -3.45
C LEU A 360 5.69 13.06 -3.67
N VAL A 361 6.88 13.40 -3.17
CA VAL A 361 8.02 12.48 -3.20
C VAL A 361 7.73 11.24 -2.35
N PRO A 362 8.29 10.06 -2.71
CA PRO A 362 7.98 8.80 -2.05
C PRO A 362 8.12 8.82 -0.52
N GLU A 363 9.08 9.57 0.01
CA GLU A 363 9.31 9.70 1.45
C GLU A 363 8.23 10.50 2.20
N LEU A 364 7.43 11.28 1.47
CA LEU A 364 6.29 12.05 1.99
C LEU A 364 4.95 11.36 1.71
N THR A 365 4.95 10.29 0.91
CA THR A 365 3.77 9.46 0.65
C THR A 365 3.88 8.14 1.41
N LYS A 366 2.88 7.80 2.21
CA LYS A 366 2.76 6.41 2.68
C LYS A 366 2.03 5.64 1.58
N CYS A 367 2.79 4.95 0.74
CA CYS A 367 2.19 3.99 -0.19
C CYS A 367 1.57 2.88 0.65
N LEU A 368 0.27 2.67 0.49
CA LEU A 368 -0.38 1.53 1.11
C LEU A 368 0.22 0.26 0.50
N SER A 369 0.56 -0.67 1.38
CA SER A 369 1.64 -1.64 1.18
C SER A 369 1.23 -2.88 0.41
N VAL A 370 0.43 -2.71 -0.65
CA VAL A 370 -0.01 -3.83 -1.48
C VAL A 370 0.91 -3.97 -2.68
N ASP A 371 1.47 -5.17 -2.82
CA ASP A 371 2.30 -5.55 -3.94
C ASP A 371 1.53 -6.53 -4.83
N ILE A 372 0.98 -6.02 -5.94
CA ILE A 372 0.32 -6.83 -6.97
C ILE A 372 1.16 -6.95 -8.25
N LEU A 373 2.41 -6.51 -8.23
CA LEU A 373 3.28 -6.54 -9.39
C LEU A 373 3.93 -7.91 -9.53
N GLU A 374 3.73 -8.54 -10.69
CA GLU A 374 4.45 -9.75 -11.05
C GLU A 374 5.93 -9.43 -11.31
N ARG A 375 6.81 -10.11 -10.58
CA ARG A 375 8.26 -9.94 -10.63
C ARG A 375 8.96 -11.28 -10.48
N GLU A 376 10.07 -11.45 -11.18
CA GLU A 376 10.90 -12.64 -11.05
C GLU A 376 11.43 -12.77 -9.61
N GLY A 377 11.41 -13.98 -9.07
CA GLY A 377 11.86 -14.28 -7.70
C GLY A 377 10.88 -13.88 -6.57
N VAL A 378 9.73 -13.29 -6.87
CA VAL A 378 8.68 -12.97 -5.88
C VAL A 378 7.52 -13.97 -6.02
N PRO A 379 7.08 -14.65 -4.94
CA PRO A 379 5.96 -15.59 -5.01
C PRO A 379 4.71 -14.92 -5.55
N HIS A 380 4.13 -15.43 -6.64
CA HIS A 380 3.01 -14.81 -7.36
C HIS A 380 1.65 -14.89 -6.64
N GLN A 381 1.55 -15.71 -5.59
CA GLN A 381 0.41 -15.76 -4.71
C GLN A 381 0.30 -14.49 -3.85
N THR A 382 -0.92 -14.20 -3.43
CA THR A 382 -1.20 -13.19 -2.41
C THR A 382 -1.97 -13.81 -1.27
N PHE A 383 -1.93 -13.18 -0.10
CA PHE A 383 -2.83 -13.55 0.99
C PHE A 383 -3.36 -12.36 1.76
N GLY A 384 -4.52 -12.53 2.39
CA GLY A 384 -5.05 -11.66 3.42
C GLY A 384 -5.52 -12.50 4.60
N VAL A 385 -5.63 -11.89 5.78
CA VAL A 385 -6.13 -12.56 6.98
C VAL A 385 -7.30 -11.79 7.57
N GLU A 386 -8.28 -12.52 8.08
CA GLU A 386 -9.34 -11.97 8.94
C GLU A 386 -9.16 -12.56 10.34
N ILE A 387 -9.10 -11.68 11.33
CA ILE A 387 -8.91 -12.04 12.74
C ILE A 387 -10.19 -11.70 13.48
N GLU A 388 -10.95 -12.72 13.87
CA GLU A 388 -12.15 -12.54 14.68
C GLU A 388 -11.85 -12.79 16.15
N TYR A 389 -12.28 -11.87 17.01
CA TYR A 389 -12.13 -12.00 18.45
C TYR A 389 -13.15 -11.14 19.19
N LEU A 390 -13.20 -11.31 20.51
CA LEU A 390 -14.11 -10.61 21.40
C LEU A 390 -13.33 -9.67 22.33
N THR A 391 -13.93 -8.55 22.70
CA THR A 391 -13.40 -7.64 23.72
C THR A 391 -14.45 -7.42 24.80
N PRO A 392 -14.13 -7.61 26.10
CA PRO A 392 -15.05 -7.35 27.19
C PRO A 392 -15.21 -5.85 27.41
N TYR A 393 -16.33 -5.47 28.01
CA TYR A 393 -16.53 -4.13 28.55
C TYR A 393 -17.06 -4.17 29.98
N ASN A 394 -16.65 -3.17 30.77
CA ASN A 394 -17.11 -2.94 32.12
C ASN A 394 -18.37 -2.04 32.13
N ARG A 395 -19.16 -2.12 33.20
CA ARG A 395 -20.21 -1.14 33.51
C ARG A 395 -19.71 -0.27 34.67
N THR A 396 -19.97 1.03 34.65
CA THR A 396 -19.50 1.98 35.69
C THR A 396 -19.86 1.61 37.13
N ASN A 397 -20.95 0.85 37.32
CA ASN A 397 -21.42 0.44 38.65
C ASN A 397 -20.83 -0.90 39.14
N TYR A 398 -19.97 -1.55 38.36
CA TYR A 398 -19.35 -2.82 38.70
C TYR A 398 -17.83 -2.65 38.77
N PRO A 399 -17.15 -3.24 39.79
CA PRO A 399 -15.71 -3.23 39.84
C PRO A 399 -15.13 -4.00 38.65
N ASP A 400 -13.97 -3.57 38.17
CA ASP A 400 -13.26 -4.30 37.12
C ASP A 400 -12.93 -5.71 37.61
N ALA A 401 -13.35 -6.73 36.85
CA ALA A 401 -13.13 -8.13 37.20
C ALA A 401 -11.65 -8.51 37.26
N ARG A 402 -10.79 -7.80 36.53
CA ARG A 402 -9.34 -8.06 36.46
C ARG A 402 -8.54 -6.77 36.60
N PRO A 403 -8.47 -6.18 37.80
CA PRO A 403 -7.80 -4.90 38.01
C PRO A 403 -6.29 -4.95 37.74
N ASP A 404 -5.69 -6.14 37.81
CA ASP A 404 -4.26 -6.34 37.54
C ASP A 404 -3.91 -6.39 36.04
N ASP A 405 -4.89 -6.65 35.17
CA ASP A 405 -4.69 -6.69 33.72
C ASP A 405 -4.72 -5.26 33.16
N ARG A 406 -3.55 -4.71 32.85
CA ARG A 406 -3.41 -3.31 32.38
C ARG A 406 -3.90 -3.09 30.95
N ARG A 407 -4.25 -4.15 30.22
CA ARG A 407 -4.75 -4.04 28.86
C ARG A 407 -6.11 -3.35 28.86
N TRP A 408 -6.39 -2.65 27.76
CA TRP A 408 -7.59 -1.83 27.66
C TRP A 408 -8.86 -2.69 27.58
N ALA A 409 -9.88 -2.26 28.32
CA ALA A 409 -11.27 -2.68 28.17
C ALA A 409 -12.16 -1.42 28.23
N TYR A 410 -13.26 -1.40 27.48
CA TYR A 410 -14.16 -0.27 27.48
C TYR A 410 -14.95 -0.22 28.80
N THR A 411 -15.18 0.98 29.37
CA THR A 411 -16.06 1.16 30.52
C THR A 411 -17.28 1.96 30.09
N HIS A 412 -18.45 1.30 30.10
CA HIS A 412 -19.70 1.92 29.69
C HIS A 412 -20.23 2.88 30.76
N PRO A 413 -20.45 4.18 30.42
CA PRO A 413 -20.76 5.22 31.41
C PRO A 413 -22.21 5.23 31.90
N ALA A 414 -23.17 4.59 31.21
CA ALA A 414 -24.60 4.68 31.52
C ALA A 414 -25.34 3.32 31.50
N ALA A 415 -26.16 3.00 32.49
CA ALA A 415 -26.84 1.69 32.53
C ALA A 415 -28.00 1.52 31.51
N ARG A 416 -28.49 2.61 30.88
CA ARG A 416 -29.74 2.62 30.09
C ARG A 416 -29.55 2.65 28.56
N ILE A 417 -28.32 2.76 28.07
CA ILE A 417 -28.01 2.74 26.63
C ILE A 417 -27.38 1.40 26.31
N SER A 418 -27.73 0.80 25.17
CA SER A 418 -27.11 -0.46 24.73
C SER A 418 -25.59 -0.28 24.62
N PRO A 419 -24.80 -1.04 25.39
CA PRO A 419 -23.36 -0.87 25.44
C PRO A 419 -22.63 -1.37 24.20
N PHE A 420 -23.31 -2.18 23.37
CA PHE A 420 -22.74 -2.79 22.18
C PHE A 420 -22.15 -1.74 21.23
N ASN A 421 -22.97 -0.77 20.80
CA ASN A 421 -22.54 0.21 19.80
C ASN A 421 -21.42 1.13 20.31
N SER A 422 -21.46 1.51 21.59
CA SER A 422 -20.49 2.42 22.20
C SER A 422 -19.16 1.71 22.49
N ALA A 423 -19.21 0.48 23.00
CA ALA A 423 -18.03 -0.35 23.24
C ALA A 423 -17.30 -0.66 21.93
N TYR A 424 -18.06 -1.11 20.92
CA TYR A 424 -17.52 -1.40 19.60
C TYR A 424 -16.89 -0.15 18.95
N SER A 425 -17.59 1.00 18.96
CA SER A 425 -17.05 2.25 18.39
C SER A 425 -15.79 2.72 19.10
N ALA A 426 -15.72 2.56 20.43
CA ALA A 426 -14.53 2.92 21.20
C ALA A 426 -13.34 1.99 20.87
N LEU A 427 -13.60 0.68 20.74
CA LEU A 427 -12.62 -0.33 20.36
C LEU A 427 -12.07 -0.07 18.95
N GLY A 428 -12.95 0.08 17.95
CA GLY A 428 -12.54 0.30 16.56
C GLY A 428 -11.68 1.55 16.40
N ASN A 429 -12.09 2.67 17.02
CA ASN A 429 -11.30 3.90 17.01
C ASN A 429 -9.94 3.75 17.72
N ARG A 430 -9.87 2.94 18.77
CA ARG A 430 -8.63 2.68 19.49
C ARG A 430 -7.68 1.83 18.64
N LEU A 431 -8.16 0.73 18.09
CA LEU A 431 -7.37 -0.18 17.26
C LEU A 431 -6.85 0.53 16.01
N ALA A 432 -7.70 1.28 15.31
CA ALA A 432 -7.30 2.07 14.14
C ALA A 432 -6.11 3.01 14.46
N ARG A 433 -6.15 3.70 15.62
CA ARG A 433 -5.04 4.55 16.07
C ARG A 433 -3.78 3.76 16.43
N LEU A 434 -3.94 2.65 17.15
CA LEU A 434 -2.81 1.80 17.56
C LEU A 434 -2.09 1.21 16.36
N LEU A 435 -2.84 0.59 15.45
CA LEU A 435 -2.33 0.02 14.20
C LEU A 435 -1.57 1.09 13.42
N THR A 436 -2.20 2.25 13.21
CA THR A 436 -1.60 3.30 12.41
C THR A 436 -0.33 3.86 13.05
N GLY A 437 -0.33 4.05 14.36
CA GLY A 437 0.85 4.46 15.13
C GLY A 437 2.00 3.45 15.08
N ALA A 438 1.67 2.15 14.95
CA ALA A 438 2.64 1.07 14.75
C ALA A 438 3.11 0.91 13.29
N GLY A 439 2.66 1.77 12.38
CA GLY A 439 3.03 1.70 10.97
C GLY A 439 2.04 0.94 10.08
N HIS A 440 1.06 0.25 10.64
CA HIS A 440 0.01 -0.48 9.92
C HIS A 440 -1.22 0.41 9.73
N PHE A 441 -1.42 1.02 8.56
CA PHE A 441 -2.52 1.97 8.39
C PHE A 441 -3.88 1.27 8.62
N GLY A 442 -4.58 1.68 9.68
CA GLY A 442 -5.78 1.02 10.19
C GLY A 442 -6.97 1.97 10.29
N ILE A 443 -8.17 1.46 9.98
CA ILE A 443 -9.39 2.25 9.90
C ILE A 443 -10.60 1.50 10.45
N THR A 444 -11.67 2.23 10.75
CA THR A 444 -13.00 1.67 11.02
C THR A 444 -14.08 2.55 10.38
N PHE A 445 -15.03 1.96 9.65
CA PHE A 445 -16.12 2.70 8.99
C PHE A 445 -17.45 2.67 9.76
N ASP A 446 -17.59 1.76 10.71
CA ASP A 446 -18.85 1.53 11.44
C ASP A 446 -19.25 2.68 12.36
N SER A 447 -18.27 3.47 12.81
CA SER A 447 -18.52 4.73 13.51
C SER A 447 -19.03 5.85 12.58
N GLN A 448 -18.82 5.71 11.26
CA GLN A 448 -19.11 6.73 10.25
C GLN A 448 -20.44 6.54 9.53
N PHE A 449 -20.83 5.30 9.22
CA PHE A 449 -22.17 5.00 8.67
C PHE A 449 -23.28 5.68 9.51
N ARG A 450 -23.05 5.77 10.82
CA ARG A 450 -23.99 6.31 11.80
C ARG A 450 -23.92 7.83 11.97
N SER A 451 -22.82 8.49 11.59
CA SER A 451 -22.64 9.95 11.77
C SER A 451 -22.79 10.77 10.48
N TRP A 452 -22.69 10.15 9.30
CA TRP A 452 -22.67 10.86 8.01
C TRP A 452 -23.82 10.47 7.07
N GLY A 453 -24.61 9.44 7.41
CA GLY A 453 -25.74 8.96 6.62
C GLY A 453 -25.35 7.96 5.51
N PRO A 454 -26.33 7.26 4.90
CA PRO A 454 -26.11 6.14 3.96
C PRO A 454 -25.61 6.57 2.56
N THR A 455 -25.34 7.85 2.32
CA THR A 455 -25.03 8.40 0.99
C THR A 455 -23.56 8.32 0.59
N ILE A 456 -22.66 7.90 1.49
CA ILE A 456 -21.23 7.75 1.19
C ILE A 456 -20.92 6.25 1.03
N PRO A 457 -20.41 5.79 -0.13
CA PRO A 457 -20.00 4.40 -0.31
C PRO A 457 -18.95 4.01 0.73
N MET A 458 -19.25 3.01 1.57
CA MET A 458 -18.30 2.47 2.54
C MET A 458 -17.08 1.92 1.79
N GLY A 459 -15.87 2.12 2.32
CA GLY A 459 -14.63 1.64 1.70
C GLY A 459 -14.11 2.43 0.49
N GLY A 460 -14.81 3.47 0.01
CA GLY A 460 -14.34 4.26 -1.13
C GLY A 460 -13.01 5.01 -0.88
N LYS A 461 -12.13 5.08 -1.89
CA LYS A 461 -10.82 5.78 -1.85
C LYS A 461 -10.91 7.19 -1.21
N ALA A 462 -11.90 7.98 -1.63
CA ALA A 462 -12.10 9.34 -1.13
C ALA A 462 -12.47 9.38 0.37
N ASN A 463 -13.26 8.41 0.84
CA ASN A 463 -13.65 8.34 2.24
C ASN A 463 -12.45 7.95 3.11
N ILE A 464 -11.71 6.91 2.72
CA ILE A 464 -10.50 6.49 3.43
C ILE A 464 -9.47 7.63 3.49
N ALA A 465 -9.26 8.35 2.38
CA ALA A 465 -8.38 9.51 2.35
C ALA A 465 -8.81 10.62 3.33
N ASN A 466 -10.12 10.91 3.43
CA ASN A 466 -10.64 11.89 4.38
C ASN A 466 -10.39 11.48 5.84
N ILE A 467 -10.65 10.21 6.16
CA ILE A 467 -10.41 9.65 7.50
C ILE A 467 -8.93 9.72 7.86
N ALA A 468 -8.06 9.30 6.93
CA ALA A 468 -6.62 9.37 7.09
C ALA A 468 -6.16 10.80 7.38
N GLN A 469 -6.66 11.78 6.62
CA GLN A 469 -6.35 13.19 6.82
C GLN A 469 -6.77 13.67 8.22
N ARG A 470 -7.96 13.29 8.70
CA ARG A 470 -8.42 13.59 10.07
C ARG A 470 -7.58 12.92 11.15
N MET A 471 -7.03 11.74 10.86
CA MET A 471 -6.09 11.03 11.72
C MET A 471 -4.66 11.60 11.67
N GLY A 472 -4.41 12.66 10.89
CA GLY A 472 -3.09 13.28 10.75
C GLY A 472 -2.21 12.69 9.64
N TYR A 473 -2.79 11.92 8.72
CA TYR A 473 -2.12 11.28 7.58
C TYR A 473 -2.62 11.89 6.27
N PRO A 474 -2.07 13.04 5.85
CA PRO A 474 -2.68 13.88 4.81
C PRO A 474 -2.60 13.29 3.39
N PHE A 475 -1.75 12.29 3.14
CA PHE A 475 -1.53 11.74 1.80
C PHE A 475 -1.36 10.22 1.82
N LEU A 476 -2.47 9.51 1.56
CA LEU A 476 -2.45 8.10 1.22
C LEU A 476 -2.47 7.94 -0.29
N ARG A 477 -1.72 6.96 -0.77
CA ARG A 477 -1.81 6.53 -2.16
C ARG A 477 -2.25 5.07 -2.22
N PHE A 478 -3.30 4.85 -2.99
CA PHE A 478 -3.84 3.54 -3.31
C PHE A 478 -3.28 3.07 -4.65
N VAL A 479 -3.07 1.76 -4.76
CA VAL A 479 -2.93 1.07 -6.04
C VAL A 479 -4.29 1.10 -6.71
N ASP A 480 -4.35 1.53 -7.97
CA ASP A 480 -5.63 1.88 -8.58
C ASP A 480 -6.49 0.67 -8.93
N GLU A 481 -5.83 -0.44 -9.26
CA GLU A 481 -6.36 -1.73 -9.65
C GLU A 481 -6.90 -2.56 -8.48
N VAL A 482 -6.66 -2.12 -7.24
CA VAL A 482 -7.10 -2.82 -6.02
C VAL A 482 -8.12 -1.95 -5.29
N ASP A 483 -9.20 -2.55 -4.81
CA ASP A 483 -10.13 -1.83 -3.93
C ASP A 483 -9.38 -1.29 -2.70
N ALA A 484 -9.68 -0.05 -2.33
CA ALA A 484 -9.01 0.64 -1.24
C ALA A 484 -9.17 -0.07 0.11
N ILE A 485 -10.28 -0.80 0.33
CA ILE A 485 -10.50 -1.56 1.56
C ILE A 485 -9.52 -2.72 1.72
N HIS A 486 -9.04 -3.32 0.61
CA HIS A 486 -8.06 -4.40 0.62
C HIS A 486 -6.61 -3.89 0.68
N GLN A 487 -6.41 -2.59 0.89
CA GLN A 487 -5.07 -1.96 1.00
C GLN A 487 -4.76 -1.47 2.42
N ILE A 488 -5.67 -1.69 3.35
CA ILE A 488 -5.62 -1.15 4.72
C ILE A 488 -5.98 -2.25 5.72
N TRP A 489 -5.63 -2.04 6.99
CA TRP A 489 -6.22 -2.83 8.07
C TRP A 489 -7.61 -2.27 8.39
N HIS A 490 -8.63 -3.10 8.29
CA HIS A 490 -10.01 -2.67 8.48
C HIS A 490 -10.60 -3.34 9.73
N VAL A 491 -11.00 -2.52 10.69
CA VAL A 491 -11.72 -2.97 11.89
C VAL A 491 -13.22 -2.79 11.65
N HIS A 492 -13.96 -3.89 11.60
CA HIS A 492 -15.41 -3.87 11.44
C HIS A 492 -16.17 -4.82 12.38
N SER A 493 -17.47 -4.59 12.52
CA SER A 493 -18.37 -5.48 13.23
C SER A 493 -18.69 -6.66 12.33
N ASP A 494 -18.66 -7.87 12.89
CA ASP A 494 -19.19 -9.07 12.23
C ASP A 494 -20.43 -9.57 13.00
N PRO A 495 -21.62 -9.58 12.37
CA PRO A 495 -22.83 -10.13 12.95
C PRO A 495 -22.76 -11.63 13.29
N SER A 496 -21.82 -12.37 12.69
CA SER A 496 -21.62 -13.80 12.95
C SER A 496 -21.01 -14.08 14.33
N LEU A 497 -20.34 -13.08 14.92
CA LEU A 497 -19.70 -13.18 16.22
C LEU A 497 -20.67 -13.01 17.38
N SER A 498 -20.36 -13.69 18.47
CA SER A 498 -21.13 -13.56 19.71
C SER A 498 -21.06 -12.14 20.28
N ASN A 499 -22.21 -11.68 20.76
CA ASN A 499 -22.39 -10.39 21.40
C ASN A 499 -23.31 -10.57 22.60
N PHE A 500 -22.81 -10.25 23.79
CA PHE A 500 -23.57 -10.46 25.03
C PHE A 500 -23.49 -9.24 25.93
N GLN A 501 -24.64 -8.86 26.50
CA GLN A 501 -24.74 -7.64 27.28
C GLN A 501 -25.12 -7.81 28.74
N ASN A 502 -25.23 -9.04 29.21
CA ASN A 502 -25.72 -9.34 30.56
C ASN A 502 -24.65 -9.89 31.50
N GLY A 503 -23.37 -9.78 31.11
CA GLY A 503 -22.20 -9.99 31.97
C GLY A 503 -21.74 -11.43 32.08
N GLU A 504 -20.43 -11.62 32.21
CA GLU A 504 -19.73 -12.90 32.22
C GLU A 504 -18.29 -12.63 32.69
N PHE A 505 -17.68 -13.56 33.44
CA PHE A 505 -16.34 -13.37 34.02
C PHE A 505 -16.17 -12.06 34.82
N GLY A 506 -17.25 -11.54 35.42
CA GLY A 506 -17.26 -10.26 36.13
C GLY A 506 -17.29 -9.01 35.25
N TYR A 507 -17.34 -9.16 33.91
CA TYR A 507 -17.55 -8.07 32.98
C TYR A 507 -19.04 -7.72 32.82
N GLY A 508 -19.32 -6.57 32.22
CA GLY A 508 -20.68 -6.15 31.87
C GLY A 508 -21.21 -6.74 30.55
N GLY A 509 -20.36 -7.46 29.82
CA GLY A 509 -20.60 -8.04 28.51
C GLY A 509 -19.35 -8.02 27.62
N HIS A 510 -19.51 -8.44 26.37
CA HIS A 510 -18.50 -8.40 25.32
C HIS A 510 -19.08 -7.97 23.98
N VAL A 511 -18.17 -7.54 23.09
CA VAL A 511 -18.47 -7.27 21.68
C VAL A 511 -17.53 -8.07 20.78
N GLY A 512 -18.07 -8.63 19.71
CA GLY A 512 -17.31 -9.23 18.62
C GLY A 512 -16.74 -8.19 17.67
N VAL A 513 -15.53 -8.44 17.20
CA VAL A 513 -14.82 -7.60 16.22
C VAL A 513 -14.10 -8.49 15.22
N GLU A 514 -14.14 -8.08 13.96
CA GLU A 514 -13.33 -8.63 12.89
C GLU A 514 -12.29 -7.58 12.46
N LEU A 515 -11.06 -8.05 12.23
CA LEU A 515 -9.98 -7.28 11.67
C LEU A 515 -9.47 -7.94 10.40
N SER A 516 -9.71 -7.31 9.25
CA SER A 516 -9.21 -7.77 7.95
C SER A 516 -7.91 -7.03 7.58
N SER A 517 -6.96 -7.76 7.00
CA SER A 517 -5.67 -7.21 6.59
C SER A 517 -5.69 -6.64 5.16
N PRO A 518 -4.69 -5.80 4.81
CA PRO A 518 -4.35 -5.57 3.41
C PRO A 518 -3.99 -6.87 2.69
N ILE A 519 -3.96 -6.82 1.35
CA ILE A 519 -3.35 -7.86 0.53
C ILE A 519 -1.84 -7.88 0.76
N PHE A 520 -1.32 -9.06 1.06
CA PHE A 520 0.08 -9.35 1.31
C PHE A 520 0.67 -10.33 0.31
N ARG A 521 1.99 -10.40 0.27
CA ARG A 521 2.78 -11.40 -0.45
C ARG A 521 3.39 -12.38 0.54
N PRO A 522 3.56 -13.68 0.20
CA PRO A 522 4.26 -14.68 1.02
C PRO A 522 5.76 -14.36 1.22
N THR A 523 6.07 -13.25 1.88
CA THR A 523 7.42 -12.76 2.13
C THR A 523 7.63 -12.56 3.63
N PRO A 524 8.88 -12.64 4.12
CA PRO A 524 9.17 -12.43 5.53
C PRO A 524 8.63 -11.11 6.08
N GLY A 525 8.75 -10.03 5.30
CA GLY A 525 8.27 -8.70 5.70
C GLY A 525 6.76 -8.65 5.90
N ASP A 526 5.99 -9.31 5.04
CA ASP A 526 4.53 -9.29 5.10
C ASP A 526 3.96 -10.23 6.16
N PHE A 527 4.55 -11.41 6.35
CA PHE A 527 4.24 -12.24 7.52
C PHE A 527 4.57 -11.53 8.83
N GLY A 528 5.67 -10.78 8.87
CA GLY A 528 6.05 -9.92 9.99
C GLY A 528 4.95 -8.92 10.36
N LYS A 529 4.26 -8.33 9.37
CA LYS A 529 3.15 -7.39 9.62
C LYS A 529 1.96 -8.06 10.33
N VAL A 530 1.62 -9.30 9.97
CA VAL A 530 0.56 -10.05 10.66
C VAL A 530 0.96 -10.30 12.11
N ILE A 531 2.21 -10.72 12.35
CA ILE A 531 2.74 -10.96 13.70
C ILE A 531 2.73 -9.68 14.54
N ASP A 532 3.15 -8.55 13.97
CA ASP A 532 3.17 -7.25 14.63
C ASP A 532 1.76 -6.82 15.06
N VAL A 533 0.75 -7.03 14.22
CA VAL A 533 -0.65 -6.74 14.52
C VAL A 533 -1.21 -7.67 15.62
N VAL A 534 -0.95 -8.98 15.53
CA VAL A 534 -1.34 -9.94 16.58
C VAL A 534 -0.72 -9.57 17.92
N GLN A 535 0.57 -9.19 17.92
CA GLN A 535 1.26 -8.73 19.12
C GLN A 535 0.60 -7.48 19.70
N LEU A 536 0.29 -6.50 18.84
CA LEU A 536 -0.32 -5.24 19.25
C LEU A 536 -1.71 -5.46 19.88
N ILE A 537 -2.55 -6.32 19.30
CA ILE A 537 -3.87 -6.65 19.86
C ILE A 537 -3.69 -7.26 21.25
N ARG A 538 -2.88 -8.32 21.36
CA ARG A 538 -2.67 -9.03 22.63
C ARG A 538 -2.12 -8.16 23.75
N SER A 539 -1.23 -7.22 23.43
CA SER A 539 -0.60 -6.33 24.41
C SER A 539 -1.46 -5.12 24.76
N SER A 540 -2.47 -4.78 23.96
CA SER A 540 -3.19 -3.51 24.10
C SER A 540 -4.66 -3.64 24.49
N THR A 541 -5.30 -4.78 24.21
CA THR A 541 -6.72 -5.04 24.50
C THR A 541 -6.90 -6.34 25.26
N ARG A 542 -7.83 -6.33 26.23
CA ARG A 542 -8.27 -7.57 26.88
C ARG A 542 -9.05 -8.36 25.86
N THR A 543 -8.43 -9.40 25.33
CA THR A 543 -8.98 -10.11 24.18
C THR A 543 -9.48 -11.48 24.62
N MET A 544 -10.65 -11.86 24.15
CA MET A 544 -11.27 -13.15 24.41
C MET A 544 -11.59 -13.82 23.07
N VAL A 545 -11.71 -15.14 23.07
CA VAL A 545 -12.19 -15.92 21.93
C VAL A 545 -13.22 -16.92 22.40
N ASP A 546 -14.16 -17.27 21.55
CA ASP A 546 -15.15 -18.32 21.78
C ASP A 546 -15.34 -19.15 20.48
N PRO A 547 -16.22 -20.16 20.46
CA PRO A 547 -16.45 -20.98 19.27
C PRO A 547 -16.95 -20.24 18.03
N THR A 548 -17.53 -19.03 18.18
CA THR A 548 -17.98 -18.21 17.05
C THR A 548 -16.82 -17.54 16.33
N CYS A 549 -15.71 -17.29 17.04
CA CYS A 549 -14.52 -16.66 16.46
C CYS A 549 -13.78 -17.63 15.53
N GLY A 550 -13.32 -17.12 14.39
CA GLY A 550 -12.47 -17.76 13.41
C GLY A 550 -11.19 -16.99 13.10
N PHE A 551 -10.24 -17.67 12.47
CA PHE A 551 -9.12 -17.03 11.79
C PHE A 551 -9.16 -17.45 10.32
N HIS A 552 -9.47 -16.50 9.44
CA HIS A 552 -9.62 -16.78 8.02
C HIS A 552 -8.36 -16.39 7.26
N VAL A 553 -8.05 -17.19 6.23
CA VAL A 553 -6.99 -16.88 5.28
C VAL A 553 -7.59 -16.83 3.90
N HIS A 554 -7.42 -15.69 3.25
CA HIS A 554 -7.81 -15.45 1.87
C HIS A 554 -6.58 -15.60 1.00
N VAL A 555 -6.56 -16.57 0.09
CA VAL A 555 -5.43 -16.77 -0.83
C VAL A 555 -5.82 -16.35 -2.23
N GLY A 556 -5.14 -15.34 -2.75
CA GLY A 556 -5.30 -14.81 -4.10
C GLY A 556 -4.08 -15.08 -4.97
N ASP A 557 -4.10 -14.57 -6.19
CA ASP A 557 -3.00 -14.68 -7.14
C ASP A 557 -2.95 -13.50 -8.10
N VAL A 558 -1.78 -12.90 -8.29
CA VAL A 558 -1.61 -11.76 -9.21
C VAL A 558 -1.85 -12.13 -10.67
N ARG A 559 -1.78 -13.42 -11.01
CA ARG A 559 -2.06 -13.96 -12.35
C ARG A 559 -3.53 -14.40 -12.50
N GLY A 560 -4.35 -14.31 -11.45
CA GLY A 560 -5.71 -14.85 -11.40
C GLY A 560 -5.78 -16.38 -11.53
N PHE A 561 -6.94 -17.00 -11.34
CA PHE A 561 -7.12 -18.45 -11.36
C PHE A 561 -7.83 -18.94 -12.62
N SER A 562 -7.50 -20.15 -13.06
CA SER A 562 -8.35 -20.89 -14.01
C SER A 562 -9.41 -21.71 -13.26
N LEU A 563 -10.54 -22.01 -13.91
CA LEU A 563 -11.53 -22.93 -13.32
C LEU A 563 -10.92 -24.30 -13.00
N ARG A 564 -9.99 -24.79 -13.84
CA ARG A 564 -9.27 -26.05 -13.58
C ARG A 564 -8.45 -25.99 -12.30
N SER A 565 -7.68 -24.92 -12.07
CA SER A 565 -6.92 -24.76 -10.82
C SER A 565 -7.85 -24.73 -9.61
N LEU A 566 -9.03 -24.10 -9.71
CA LEU A 566 -9.99 -24.04 -8.60
C LEU A 566 -10.61 -25.42 -8.32
N LYS A 567 -10.94 -26.20 -9.35
CA LYS A 567 -11.37 -27.61 -9.20
C LYS A 567 -10.29 -28.47 -8.54
N ARG A 568 -9.02 -28.29 -8.92
CA ARG A 568 -7.89 -28.98 -8.29
C ARG A 568 -7.72 -28.59 -6.83
N ILE A 569 -7.86 -27.30 -6.48
CA ILE A 569 -7.81 -26.82 -5.09
C ILE A 569 -8.95 -27.44 -4.28
N ALA A 570 -10.20 -27.37 -4.78
CA ALA A 570 -11.35 -27.98 -4.12
C ALA A 570 -11.16 -29.49 -3.91
N THR A 571 -10.64 -30.20 -4.91
CA THR A 571 -10.36 -31.64 -4.82
C THR A 571 -9.26 -31.95 -3.80
N LEU A 572 -8.17 -31.19 -3.80
CA LEU A 572 -7.10 -31.35 -2.82
C LEU A 572 -7.61 -31.09 -1.40
N VAL A 573 -8.40 -30.03 -1.19
CA VAL A 573 -8.99 -29.73 0.13
C VAL A 573 -9.94 -30.86 0.55
N TRP A 574 -10.79 -31.37 -0.35
CA TRP A 574 -11.66 -32.52 -0.07
C TRP A 574 -10.88 -33.71 0.52
N PHE A 575 -9.72 -34.02 -0.08
CA PHE A 575 -8.84 -35.10 0.39
C PHE A 575 -7.97 -34.70 1.61
N ALA A 576 -7.80 -33.42 1.87
CA ALA A 576 -7.06 -32.94 3.03
C ALA A 576 -7.94 -32.80 4.26
N GLU A 577 -9.26 -32.60 4.11
CA GLU A 577 -10.18 -32.25 5.19
C GLU A 577 -10.07 -33.14 6.44
N PRO A 578 -10.02 -34.48 6.35
CA PRO A 578 -9.89 -35.31 7.54
C PRO A 578 -8.61 -35.04 8.35
N VAL A 579 -7.56 -34.56 7.69
CA VAL A 579 -6.32 -34.10 8.36
C VAL A 579 -6.50 -32.67 8.85
N LEU A 580 -7.04 -31.76 8.04
CA LEU A 580 -7.27 -30.35 8.41
C LEU A 580 -8.15 -30.24 9.67
N TYR A 581 -9.25 -30.98 9.73
CA TYR A 581 -10.13 -31.01 10.92
C TYR A 581 -9.51 -31.73 12.13
N SER A 582 -8.38 -32.43 11.96
CA SER A 582 -7.62 -33.00 13.08
C SER A 582 -6.61 -32.03 13.70
N ILE A 583 -6.21 -30.99 12.96
CA ILE A 583 -5.23 -29.98 13.40
C ILE A 583 -5.87 -28.65 13.86
N VAL A 584 -7.16 -28.44 13.58
CA VAL A 584 -7.95 -27.33 14.16
C VAL A 584 -8.72 -27.79 15.41
N HIS A 585 -9.23 -26.85 16.19
CA HIS A 585 -9.97 -27.14 17.41
C HIS A 585 -11.19 -28.04 17.13
N PRO A 586 -11.48 -29.05 17.97
CA PRO A 586 -12.58 -30.00 17.74
C PRO A 586 -13.97 -29.36 17.57
N SER A 587 -14.20 -28.19 18.16
CA SER A 587 -15.47 -27.46 17.98
C SER A 587 -15.77 -27.12 16.51
N ARG A 588 -14.75 -26.98 15.66
CA ARG A 588 -14.91 -26.57 14.26
C ARG A 588 -15.54 -27.66 13.40
N SER A 589 -15.44 -28.94 13.78
CA SER A 589 -16.12 -30.01 13.02
C SER A 589 -17.62 -30.06 13.26
N ASP A 590 -18.08 -29.46 14.35
CA ASP A 590 -19.47 -29.51 14.81
C ASP A 590 -20.24 -28.23 14.48
N PHE A 591 -19.53 -27.12 14.26
CA PHE A 591 -20.09 -25.82 13.92
C PHE A 591 -20.54 -25.77 12.46
N GLU A 592 -21.83 -25.57 12.24
CA GLU A 592 -22.46 -25.65 10.91
C GLU A 592 -21.84 -24.70 9.88
N ALA A 593 -21.57 -23.45 10.26
CA ALA A 593 -21.01 -22.43 9.37
C ALA A 593 -19.50 -22.58 9.08
N VAL A 594 -18.88 -23.70 9.50
CA VAL A 594 -17.54 -24.13 9.05
C VAL A 594 -17.43 -25.65 8.93
N ALA A 595 -18.54 -26.36 8.71
CA ALA A 595 -18.53 -27.81 8.66
C ALA A 595 -17.72 -28.34 7.46
N PRO A 596 -17.15 -29.56 7.56
CA PRO A 596 -16.41 -30.17 6.45
C PRO A 596 -17.29 -30.31 5.19
N MET A 597 -16.78 -29.91 4.03
CA MET A 597 -17.46 -30.07 2.76
C MET A 597 -17.76 -31.55 2.51
N SER A 598 -16.90 -32.47 2.96
CA SER A 598 -17.11 -33.91 2.83
C SER A 598 -18.30 -34.46 3.61
N LYS A 599 -18.93 -33.65 4.48
CA LYS A 599 -20.06 -34.05 5.32
C LYS A 599 -21.34 -33.27 5.05
N ARG A 600 -21.24 -31.96 4.78
CA ARG A 600 -22.38 -31.03 4.75
C ARG A 600 -22.56 -30.29 3.44
N SER A 601 -21.67 -30.45 2.46
CA SER A 601 -21.87 -29.81 1.16
C SER A 601 -23.01 -30.49 0.39
N ALA A 602 -23.67 -29.75 -0.50
CA ALA A 602 -24.65 -30.32 -1.43
C ALA A 602 -24.07 -31.50 -2.23
N LEU A 603 -22.77 -31.45 -2.56
CA LEU A 603 -22.06 -32.55 -3.21
C LEU A 603 -22.02 -33.83 -2.35
N ALA A 604 -21.86 -33.69 -1.03
CA ALA A 604 -21.84 -34.82 -0.10
C ALA A 604 -23.24 -35.42 0.14
N GLU A 605 -24.26 -34.56 0.17
CA GLU A 605 -25.63 -34.90 0.58
C GLU A 605 -26.52 -35.40 -0.58
N GLU A 606 -26.51 -34.74 -1.74
CA GLU A 606 -27.60 -34.88 -2.72
C GLU A 606 -27.28 -35.65 -4.02
N VAL A 607 -26.04 -36.11 -4.24
CA VAL A 607 -25.53 -36.79 -5.47
C VAL A 607 -26.45 -36.65 -6.71
N PRO A 608 -26.41 -35.54 -7.47
CA PRO A 608 -27.29 -35.38 -8.61
C PRO A 608 -26.53 -35.64 -9.90
N LEU A 609 -26.10 -36.89 -10.15
CA LEU A 609 -25.61 -37.23 -11.49
C LEU A 609 -26.69 -36.90 -12.53
N ASP A 610 -27.98 -37.14 -12.21
CA ASP A 610 -29.13 -36.92 -13.10
C ASP A 610 -29.32 -35.47 -13.59
N LYS A 611 -28.68 -34.47 -12.96
CA LYS A 611 -28.80 -33.05 -13.34
C LYS A 611 -27.81 -32.59 -14.43
N TYR A 612 -26.84 -33.41 -14.84
CA TYR A 612 -25.77 -33.00 -15.77
C TYR A 612 -25.84 -33.68 -17.15
N ASP A 613 -25.62 -32.89 -18.20
CA ASP A 613 -25.61 -33.28 -19.62
C ASP A 613 -24.58 -34.41 -19.93
N PRO A 614 -24.98 -35.52 -20.59
CA PRO A 614 -24.09 -36.64 -20.92
C PRO A 614 -22.81 -36.26 -21.69
N ASP A 615 -22.88 -35.27 -22.59
CA ASP A 615 -21.72 -34.88 -23.41
C ASP A 615 -20.69 -34.10 -22.58
N VAL A 616 -21.16 -33.29 -21.62
CA VAL A 616 -20.32 -32.58 -20.66
C VAL A 616 -19.62 -33.57 -19.72
N ARG A 617 -20.29 -34.66 -19.34
CA ARG A 617 -19.70 -35.73 -18.52
C ARG A 617 -18.51 -36.39 -19.21
N THR A 618 -18.56 -36.62 -20.53
CA THR A 618 -17.47 -37.30 -21.26
C THR A 618 -16.19 -36.46 -21.30
N ALA A 619 -16.29 -35.17 -21.64
CA ALA A 619 -15.14 -34.27 -21.68
C ALA A 619 -14.59 -33.97 -20.26
N ALA A 620 -15.48 -33.78 -19.27
CA ALA A 620 -15.10 -33.64 -17.88
C ALA A 620 -14.40 -34.90 -17.34
N SER A 621 -14.84 -36.10 -17.76
CA SER A 621 -14.20 -37.37 -17.42
C SER A 621 -12.75 -37.41 -17.89
N THR A 622 -12.48 -37.00 -19.13
CA THR A 622 -11.12 -37.03 -19.68
C THR A 622 -10.16 -36.06 -18.98
N ASP A 623 -10.57 -34.80 -18.75
CA ASP A 623 -9.73 -33.82 -18.05
C ASP A 623 -9.54 -34.21 -16.57
N MET A 624 -10.58 -34.75 -15.92
CA MET A 624 -10.50 -35.25 -14.54
C MET A 624 -9.58 -36.46 -14.42
N GLU A 625 -9.70 -37.45 -15.31
CA GLU A 625 -8.88 -38.68 -15.33
C GLU A 625 -7.38 -38.37 -15.49
N ALA A 626 -7.03 -37.28 -16.19
CA ALA A 626 -5.65 -36.83 -16.27
C ALA A 626 -5.08 -36.34 -14.92
N HIS A 627 -5.94 -35.88 -14.01
CA HIS A 627 -5.57 -35.28 -12.73
C HIS A 627 -5.84 -36.16 -11.51
N LEU A 628 -6.75 -37.15 -11.60
CA LEU A 628 -7.21 -37.95 -10.47
C LEU A 628 -7.02 -39.45 -10.70
N PRO A 629 -6.64 -40.23 -9.66
CA PRO A 629 -6.49 -41.68 -9.75
C PRO A 629 -7.85 -42.40 -9.67
N MET A 630 -8.64 -42.34 -10.75
CA MET A 630 -10.03 -42.81 -10.78
C MET A 630 -10.20 -44.30 -10.41
N ASP A 631 -9.28 -45.15 -10.84
CA ASP A 631 -9.33 -46.59 -10.57
C ASP A 631 -9.16 -46.94 -9.09
N GLU A 632 -8.56 -46.05 -8.32
CA GLU A 632 -8.29 -46.23 -6.89
C GLU A 632 -9.45 -45.74 -5.99
N MET A 633 -10.43 -45.03 -6.57
CA MET A 633 -11.54 -44.41 -5.83
C MET A 633 -12.78 -45.33 -5.74
N PRO A 634 -13.50 -45.36 -4.61
CA PRO A 634 -14.84 -45.96 -4.55
C PRO A 634 -15.82 -45.28 -5.51
N GLN A 635 -16.82 -46.01 -6.01
CA GLN A 635 -17.76 -45.49 -7.02
C GLN A 635 -18.42 -44.17 -6.61
N ARG A 636 -18.94 -44.07 -5.39
CA ARG A 636 -19.57 -42.84 -4.88
C ARG A 636 -18.62 -41.64 -4.96
N LEU A 637 -17.35 -41.83 -4.61
CA LEU A 637 -16.35 -40.77 -4.66
C LEU A 637 -16.04 -40.37 -6.12
N ARG A 638 -15.98 -41.35 -7.04
CA ARG A 638 -15.85 -41.05 -8.47
C ARG A 638 -17.00 -40.19 -8.99
N ASP A 639 -18.24 -40.53 -8.61
CA ASP A 639 -19.43 -39.80 -9.04
C ASP A 639 -19.40 -38.34 -8.54
N MET A 640 -18.96 -38.13 -7.30
CA MET A 640 -18.82 -36.80 -6.71
C MET A 640 -17.71 -35.98 -7.38
N MET A 641 -16.55 -36.59 -7.63
CA MET A 641 -15.47 -35.90 -8.36
C MET A 641 -15.91 -35.58 -9.78
N LEU A 642 -16.64 -36.47 -10.46
CA LEU A 642 -17.18 -36.22 -11.79
C LEU A 642 -18.15 -35.02 -11.79
N ALA A 643 -19.02 -34.91 -10.79
CA ALA A 643 -19.93 -33.76 -10.65
C ALA A 643 -19.16 -32.44 -10.48
N LEU A 644 -18.19 -32.39 -9.54
CA LEU A 644 -17.34 -31.21 -9.31
C LEU A 644 -16.54 -30.82 -10.58
N TRP A 645 -15.97 -31.80 -11.25
CA TRP A 645 -15.17 -31.57 -12.46
C TRP A 645 -16.03 -31.26 -13.69
N SER A 646 -17.34 -31.49 -13.63
CA SER A 646 -18.32 -31.09 -14.66
C SER A 646 -18.81 -29.63 -14.54
N CYS A 647 -18.50 -28.92 -13.44
CA CYS A 647 -18.86 -27.50 -13.27
C CYS A 647 -18.30 -26.64 -14.41
N LYS A 648 -19.10 -25.72 -14.97
CA LYS A 648 -18.70 -24.87 -16.10
C LYS A 648 -18.24 -23.48 -15.66
N ASN A 649 -18.56 -23.08 -14.44
CA ASN A 649 -18.26 -21.78 -13.88
C ASN A 649 -18.21 -21.85 -12.33
N ILE A 650 -17.91 -20.72 -11.69
CA ILE A 650 -17.83 -20.61 -10.23
C ILE A 650 -19.17 -20.79 -9.52
N PRO A 651 -20.29 -20.16 -9.96
CA PRO A 651 -21.61 -20.43 -9.40
C PRO A 651 -21.98 -21.93 -9.34
N ASP A 652 -21.72 -22.69 -10.42
CA ASP A 652 -21.97 -24.14 -10.43
C ASP A 652 -21.16 -24.85 -9.34
N MET A 653 -19.89 -24.48 -9.18
CA MET A 653 -18.99 -25.06 -8.20
C MET A 653 -19.39 -24.68 -6.77
N LEU A 654 -19.78 -23.42 -6.53
CA LEU A 654 -20.27 -22.95 -5.24
C LEU A 654 -21.55 -23.69 -4.84
N GLY A 655 -22.49 -23.88 -5.76
CA GLY A 655 -23.72 -24.63 -5.51
C GLY A 655 -23.47 -26.08 -5.06
N LEU A 656 -22.34 -26.69 -5.46
CA LEU A 656 -21.95 -28.03 -5.00
C LEU A 656 -21.18 -28.03 -3.68
N LEU A 657 -20.34 -27.03 -3.43
CA LEU A 657 -19.40 -27.03 -2.30
C LEU A 657 -19.96 -26.40 -1.01
N GLN A 658 -21.03 -25.61 -1.11
CA GLN A 658 -21.67 -24.98 0.05
C GLN A 658 -22.67 -25.95 0.71
N PRO A 659 -22.93 -25.80 2.03
CA PRO A 659 -24.14 -26.33 2.67
C PRO A 659 -25.40 -25.81 1.96
N GLY A 660 -26.51 -26.56 2.02
CA GLY A 660 -27.78 -26.26 1.31
C GLY A 660 -28.45 -24.91 1.66
N ASP A 661 -29.75 -24.77 1.31
CA ASP A 661 -30.57 -23.53 1.22
C ASP A 661 -30.52 -22.49 2.39
N GLU A 662 -29.79 -22.75 3.47
CA GLU A 662 -29.66 -21.85 4.63
C GLU A 662 -28.53 -20.80 4.50
N GLY A 663 -27.79 -20.79 3.38
CA GLY A 663 -26.81 -19.73 3.09
C GLY A 663 -25.56 -19.74 4.00
N HIS A 664 -25.33 -20.83 4.72
CA HIS A 664 -24.12 -21.04 5.52
C HIS A 664 -22.89 -21.16 4.62
N LYS A 665 -21.75 -20.59 5.04
CA LYS A 665 -20.47 -20.78 4.36
C LYS A 665 -19.81 -22.07 4.84
N GLY A 666 -19.28 -22.90 3.94
CA GLY A 666 -18.48 -24.07 4.32
C GLY A 666 -17.08 -23.69 4.84
N GLY A 667 -16.30 -24.67 5.30
CA GLY A 667 -14.90 -24.46 5.71
C GLY A 667 -13.99 -23.91 4.58
N LEU A 668 -14.37 -24.11 3.31
CA LEU A 668 -13.72 -23.54 2.12
C LEU A 668 -14.74 -22.73 1.32
N SER A 669 -14.36 -21.53 0.88
CA SER A 669 -15.23 -20.63 0.13
C SER A 669 -14.53 -20.05 -1.11
N PHE A 670 -15.30 -19.91 -2.19
CA PHE A 670 -14.89 -19.26 -3.43
C PHE A 670 -15.78 -18.05 -3.75
N ALA A 671 -16.57 -17.57 -2.78
CA ALA A 671 -17.60 -16.56 -3.00
C ALA A 671 -17.04 -15.20 -3.45
N SER A 672 -15.77 -14.92 -3.14
CA SER A 672 -15.08 -13.70 -3.57
C SER A 672 -14.54 -13.74 -5.02
N MET A 673 -14.67 -14.87 -5.72
CA MET A 673 -14.17 -15.02 -7.08
C MET A 673 -15.07 -14.32 -8.09
N THR A 674 -14.48 -13.45 -8.91
CA THR A 674 -15.10 -12.69 -9.99
C THR A 674 -14.45 -13.05 -11.32
N ARG A 675 -15.22 -13.03 -12.41
CA ARG A 675 -14.73 -13.38 -13.76
C ARG A 675 -14.28 -12.11 -14.49
N THR A 676 -13.03 -12.04 -14.90
CA THR A 676 -12.53 -10.96 -15.77
C THR A 676 -12.73 -11.32 -17.25
N PHE A 677 -13.33 -10.42 -18.02
CA PHE A 677 -13.44 -10.55 -19.47
C PHE A 677 -12.26 -9.82 -20.12
N PHE A 678 -11.30 -10.55 -20.67
CA PHE A 678 -10.31 -9.95 -21.57
C PHE A 678 -10.99 -9.65 -22.91
N ALA A 679 -10.77 -8.44 -23.43
CA ALA A 679 -11.44 -7.91 -24.62
C ALA A 679 -11.03 -8.57 -25.95
N ASP A 680 -10.16 -9.59 -25.93
CA ASP A 680 -9.84 -10.35 -27.13
C ASP A 680 -10.73 -11.58 -27.26
N SER A 681 -11.67 -11.47 -28.19
CA SER A 681 -12.51 -12.55 -28.67
C SER A 681 -11.66 -13.74 -29.12
N VAL A 682 -11.91 -14.92 -28.52
CA VAL A 682 -12.18 -16.21 -29.17
C VAL A 682 -11.83 -17.33 -28.17
N THR A 683 -12.86 -18.10 -27.80
CA THR A 683 -12.91 -19.27 -26.87
C THR A 683 -13.21 -18.98 -25.40
N ALA A 684 -14.30 -19.59 -24.90
CA ALA A 684 -14.70 -19.56 -23.49
C ALA A 684 -13.73 -20.33 -22.54
N ALA A 685 -12.70 -20.98 -23.10
CA ALA A 685 -11.77 -21.87 -22.42
C ALA A 685 -10.64 -21.16 -21.64
N THR A 686 -10.48 -19.85 -21.79
CA THR A 686 -9.38 -19.05 -21.19
C THR A 686 -9.85 -18.10 -20.09
N SER A 687 -11.00 -18.37 -19.48
CA SER A 687 -11.53 -17.51 -18.41
C SER A 687 -10.58 -17.46 -17.22
N ILE A 688 -10.10 -16.26 -16.89
CA ILE A 688 -9.32 -15.97 -15.69
C ILE A 688 -10.27 -15.41 -14.63
N TYR A 689 -10.12 -15.89 -13.40
CA TYR A 689 -10.89 -15.48 -12.24
C TYR A 689 -10.01 -14.70 -11.27
N GLU A 690 -10.48 -13.57 -10.80
CA GLU A 690 -9.82 -12.73 -9.79
C GLU A 690 -10.60 -12.82 -8.48
N GLY A 691 -9.90 -12.77 -7.34
CA GLY A 691 -10.48 -12.95 -6.02
C GLY A 691 -9.65 -13.90 -5.18
N THR A 692 -10.27 -14.49 -4.15
CA THR A 692 -9.55 -15.31 -3.15
C THR A 692 -10.27 -16.62 -2.85
N VAL A 693 -9.46 -17.66 -2.64
CA VAL A 693 -9.90 -18.90 -1.99
C VAL A 693 -9.83 -18.65 -0.49
N GLU A 694 -10.97 -18.73 0.18
CA GLU A 694 -11.12 -18.41 1.60
C GLU A 694 -11.15 -19.69 2.43
N PHE A 695 -10.23 -19.79 3.40
CA PHE A 695 -10.12 -20.90 4.35
C PHE A 695 -10.65 -20.46 5.71
N ARG A 696 -11.73 -21.09 6.17
CA ARG A 696 -12.47 -20.72 7.39
C ARG A 696 -12.32 -21.73 8.53
N GLN A 697 -11.56 -22.82 8.34
CA GLN A 697 -11.55 -23.95 9.28
C GLN A 697 -10.90 -23.60 10.64
N LEU A 698 -9.88 -22.74 10.68
CA LEU A 698 -9.14 -22.47 11.93
C LEU A 698 -10.00 -21.70 12.94
N GLU A 699 -9.96 -22.13 14.19
CA GLU A 699 -10.58 -21.42 15.30
C GLU A 699 -10.00 -20.03 15.51
N GLY A 700 -10.81 -19.14 16.10
CA GLY A 700 -10.37 -17.81 16.52
C GLY A 700 -9.16 -17.92 17.43
N THR A 701 -8.05 -17.32 17.00
CA THR A 701 -6.77 -17.42 17.69
C THR A 701 -5.96 -16.15 17.53
N LEU A 702 -5.14 -15.88 18.54
CA LEU A 702 -4.06 -14.90 18.49
C LEU A 702 -2.72 -15.57 18.81
N ASP A 703 -2.62 -16.89 18.67
CA ASP A 703 -1.34 -17.61 18.74
C ASP A 703 -0.56 -17.35 17.45
N PRO A 704 0.55 -16.58 17.50
CA PRO A 704 1.29 -16.22 16.31
C PRO A 704 1.95 -17.45 15.64
N GLU A 705 2.32 -18.49 16.38
CA GLU A 705 2.95 -19.69 15.82
C GLU A 705 1.91 -20.52 15.06
N LEU A 706 0.71 -20.67 15.62
CA LEU A 706 -0.41 -21.36 14.96
C LEU A 706 -0.86 -20.63 13.69
N ILE A 707 -1.03 -19.31 13.77
CA ILE A 707 -1.38 -18.45 12.63
C ILE A 707 -0.37 -18.65 11.50
N MET A 708 0.92 -18.66 11.81
CA MET A 708 1.97 -18.80 10.82
C MET A 708 1.97 -20.18 10.16
N HIS A 709 1.90 -21.25 10.94
CA HIS A 709 1.86 -22.61 10.38
C HIS A 709 0.59 -22.83 9.54
N TRP A 710 -0.57 -22.34 9.99
CA TRP A 710 -1.83 -22.46 9.25
C TRP A 710 -1.79 -21.69 7.93
N THR A 711 -1.35 -20.42 7.96
CA THR A 711 -1.28 -19.58 6.76
C THR A 711 -0.35 -20.18 5.71
N LYS A 712 0.82 -20.68 6.11
CA LYS A 712 1.74 -21.39 5.21
C LYS A 712 1.12 -22.67 4.64
N LEU A 713 0.40 -23.44 5.46
CA LEU A 713 -0.25 -24.68 5.02
C LEU A 713 -1.27 -24.42 3.91
N VAL A 714 -2.16 -23.45 4.09
CA VAL A 714 -3.21 -23.15 3.10
C VAL A 714 -2.67 -22.47 1.84
N LEU A 715 -1.63 -21.65 1.96
CA LEU A 715 -0.89 -21.11 0.82
C LEU A 715 -0.33 -22.24 -0.07
N ARG A 716 0.31 -23.25 0.55
CA ARG A 716 0.85 -24.41 -0.17
C ARG A 716 -0.24 -25.29 -0.79
N ILE A 717 -1.40 -25.43 -0.15
CA ILE A 717 -2.55 -26.12 -0.76
C ILE A 717 -2.96 -25.44 -2.07
N VAL A 718 -3.07 -24.11 -2.05
CA VAL A 718 -3.42 -23.34 -3.26
C VAL A 718 -2.32 -23.43 -4.32
N GLU A 719 -1.05 -23.37 -3.91
CA GLU A 719 0.10 -23.52 -4.82
C GLU A 719 0.09 -24.86 -5.53
N VAL A 720 -0.10 -25.95 -4.79
CA VAL A 720 -0.15 -27.30 -5.35
C VAL A 720 -1.35 -27.47 -6.28
N GLY A 721 -2.51 -26.93 -5.91
CA GLY A 721 -3.70 -26.98 -6.75
C GLY A 721 -3.55 -26.19 -8.05
N ARG A 722 -2.79 -25.09 -8.02
CA ARG A 722 -2.58 -24.19 -9.16
C ARG A 722 -1.44 -24.64 -10.07
N ASP A 723 -0.25 -24.82 -9.52
CA ASP A 723 1.01 -24.83 -10.28
C ASP A 723 1.61 -26.22 -10.47
N MET A 724 1.22 -27.19 -9.64
CA MET A 724 1.82 -28.53 -9.73
C MET A 724 1.50 -29.14 -11.12
N PRO A 725 2.48 -29.71 -11.84
CA PRO A 725 2.23 -30.37 -13.11
C PRO A 725 1.21 -31.51 -12.97
N THR A 726 0.33 -31.67 -13.97
CA THR A 726 -0.78 -32.64 -13.96
C THR A 726 -0.37 -34.05 -13.51
N ALA A 727 0.70 -34.61 -14.08
CA ALA A 727 1.18 -35.95 -13.71
C ALA A 727 1.61 -36.04 -12.23
N ARG A 728 2.25 -35.00 -11.70
CA ARG A 728 2.65 -34.94 -10.29
C ARG A 728 1.45 -34.75 -9.38
N PHE A 729 0.47 -33.96 -9.79
CA PHE A 729 -0.77 -33.78 -9.04
C PHE A 729 -1.57 -35.08 -8.94
N SER A 730 -1.71 -35.83 -10.03
CA SER A 730 -2.36 -37.14 -10.03
C SER A 730 -1.64 -38.13 -9.11
N ALA A 731 -0.30 -38.18 -9.18
CA ALA A 731 0.50 -39.01 -8.28
C ALA A 731 0.30 -38.59 -6.80
N ALA A 732 0.28 -37.30 -6.50
CA ALA A 732 0.02 -36.78 -5.17
C ALA A 732 -1.37 -37.17 -4.64
N MET A 733 -2.40 -37.11 -5.48
CA MET A 733 -3.77 -37.53 -5.11
C MET A 733 -3.83 -39.02 -4.80
N SER A 734 -3.13 -39.84 -5.59
CA SER A 734 -3.01 -41.29 -5.33
C SER A 734 -2.33 -41.57 -3.99
N THR A 735 -1.21 -40.88 -3.71
CA THR A 735 -0.49 -41.03 -2.44
C THR A 735 -1.37 -40.65 -1.25
N ILE A 736 -2.09 -39.52 -1.34
CA ILE A 736 -3.01 -39.08 -0.28
C ILE A 736 -4.12 -40.11 -0.10
N LEU A 737 -4.79 -40.53 -1.17
CA LEU A 737 -5.90 -41.51 -1.13
C LEU A 737 -5.47 -42.84 -0.49
N LYS A 738 -4.30 -43.37 -0.86
CA LYS A 738 -3.74 -44.62 -0.29
C LYS A 738 -3.39 -44.50 1.19
N SER A 739 -3.17 -43.29 1.71
CA SER A 739 -2.86 -43.07 3.12
C SER A 739 -4.09 -43.14 4.03
N TYR A 740 -5.32 -43.00 3.48
CA TYR A 740 -6.55 -42.91 4.26
C TYR A 740 -6.79 -44.10 5.22
N PRO A 741 -6.55 -45.36 4.85
CA PRO A 741 -6.71 -46.47 5.79
C PRO A 741 -5.80 -46.38 7.04
N SER A 742 -4.66 -45.68 6.94
CA SER A 742 -3.68 -45.53 8.02
C SER A 742 -3.79 -44.14 8.67
N GLY A 743 -4.63 -44.01 9.71
CA GLY A 743 -4.89 -42.74 10.39
C GLY A 743 -3.66 -42.01 10.95
N THR A 744 -2.54 -42.70 11.18
CA THR A 744 -1.28 -42.12 11.67
C THR A 744 -0.40 -41.54 10.57
N ARG A 745 -0.52 -41.98 9.31
CA ARG A 745 0.33 -41.53 8.19
C ARG A 745 -0.28 -40.39 7.36
N ARG A 746 -1.57 -40.07 7.55
CA ARG A 746 -2.26 -39.06 6.74
C ARG A 746 -1.61 -37.67 6.82
N LEU A 747 -1.22 -37.23 8.03
CA LEU A 747 -0.57 -35.92 8.22
C LEU A 747 0.80 -35.87 7.53
N SER A 748 1.66 -36.88 7.74
CA SER A 748 2.99 -36.89 7.14
C SER A 748 2.93 -36.92 5.61
N VAL A 749 2.00 -37.70 5.04
CA VAL A 749 1.80 -37.77 3.58
C VAL A 749 1.29 -36.45 3.01
N LEU A 750 0.31 -35.81 3.68
CA LEU A 750 -0.20 -34.51 3.22
C LEU A 750 0.92 -33.46 3.26
N LEU A 751 1.70 -33.39 4.33
CA LEU A 751 2.80 -32.43 4.44
C LEU A 751 3.90 -32.70 3.41
N GLU A 752 4.23 -33.96 3.11
CA GLU A 752 5.17 -34.34 2.05
C GLU A 752 4.68 -33.86 0.67
N VAL A 753 3.41 -34.10 0.33
CA VAL A 753 2.82 -33.61 -0.93
C VAL A 753 2.87 -32.08 -1.04
N LEU A 754 2.71 -31.38 0.08
CA LEU A 754 2.76 -29.92 0.13
C LEU A 754 4.19 -29.37 0.21
N GLY A 755 5.21 -30.21 0.45
CA GLY A 755 6.59 -29.79 0.71
C GLY A 755 6.74 -29.04 2.03
N LEU A 756 6.06 -29.51 3.08
CA LEU A 756 6.00 -28.93 4.43
C LEU A 756 6.37 -29.95 5.51
N GLU A 757 7.24 -30.90 5.21
CA GLU A 757 7.67 -31.97 6.11
C GLU A 757 8.25 -31.44 7.43
N GLU A 758 8.93 -30.29 7.37
CA GLU A 758 9.49 -29.62 8.54
C GLU A 758 8.40 -29.14 9.54
N HIS A 759 7.14 -28.99 9.10
CA HIS A 759 6.01 -28.63 9.95
C HIS A 759 5.43 -29.82 10.73
N LEU A 760 5.84 -31.06 10.41
CA LEU A 760 5.28 -32.27 11.00
C LEU A 760 5.38 -32.32 12.54
N PRO A 761 6.51 -31.95 13.18
CA PRO A 761 6.59 -31.96 14.64
C PRO A 761 5.59 -31.02 15.31
N TYR A 762 5.34 -29.85 14.71
CA TYR A 762 4.36 -28.88 15.23
C TYR A 762 2.95 -29.47 15.14
N TRP A 763 2.52 -29.84 13.93
CA TRP A 763 1.17 -30.36 13.71
C TRP A 763 0.90 -31.68 14.44
N GLY A 764 1.90 -32.55 14.61
CA GLY A 764 1.77 -33.77 15.40
C GLY A 764 1.43 -33.50 16.87
N ARG A 765 2.03 -32.46 17.47
CA ARG A 765 1.67 -32.01 18.83
C ARG A 765 0.25 -31.45 18.87
N THR A 766 -0.14 -30.67 17.86
CA THR A 766 -1.49 -30.10 17.74
C THR A 766 -2.57 -31.19 17.65
N ILE A 767 -2.39 -32.22 16.81
CA ILE A 767 -3.31 -33.37 16.74
C ILE A 767 -3.43 -34.05 18.10
N SER A 768 -2.30 -34.25 18.79
CA SER A 768 -2.28 -34.92 20.09
C SER A 768 -3.07 -34.12 21.15
N ARG A 769 -2.88 -32.79 21.17
CA ARG A 769 -3.65 -31.86 22.01
C ARG A 769 -5.14 -31.91 21.68
N ASN A 770 -5.49 -31.79 20.40
CA ASN A 770 -6.89 -31.70 19.97
C ASN A 770 -7.64 -33.03 20.19
N ARG A 771 -6.97 -34.19 20.11
CA ARG A 771 -7.54 -35.49 20.50
C ARG A 771 -7.89 -35.54 21.98
N VAL A 772 -7.02 -35.03 22.86
CA VAL A 772 -7.30 -34.97 24.30
C VAL A 772 -8.49 -34.06 24.58
N LEU A 773 -8.55 -32.90 23.92
CA LEU A 773 -9.69 -31.99 24.03
C LEU A 773 -10.98 -32.65 23.56
N ALA A 774 -11.00 -33.29 22.39
CA ALA A 774 -12.18 -33.97 21.86
C ALA A 774 -12.68 -35.09 22.79
N LEU A 775 -11.77 -35.84 23.42
CA LEU A 775 -12.15 -36.87 24.40
C LEU A 775 -12.71 -36.26 25.70
N ALA A 776 -12.15 -35.15 26.17
CA ALA A 776 -12.64 -34.44 27.34
C ALA A 776 -13.99 -33.75 27.11
N THR A 777 -14.34 -33.48 25.85
CA THR A 777 -15.55 -32.75 25.48
C THR A 777 -16.59 -33.56 24.73
N ALA A 778 -16.37 -34.87 24.57
CA ALA A 778 -17.31 -35.77 23.94
C ALA A 778 -18.67 -35.77 24.66
N PRO A 779 -19.79 -35.71 23.92
CA PRO A 779 -21.13 -35.78 24.52
C PRO A 779 -21.34 -37.13 25.21
N ALA A 780 -22.14 -37.14 26.28
CA ALA A 780 -22.56 -38.37 26.94
C ALA A 780 -23.30 -39.28 25.93
N PRO A 781 -23.16 -40.62 26.03
CA PRO A 781 -23.85 -41.54 25.14
C PRO A 781 -25.36 -41.27 25.11
N GLY A 782 -25.92 -40.99 23.92
CA GLY A 782 -27.34 -40.69 23.73
C GLY A 782 -27.75 -39.21 23.84
N SER A 783 -26.79 -38.28 24.01
CA SER A 783 -27.06 -36.83 23.98
C SER A 783 -26.83 -36.24 22.59
N GLU A 784 -27.83 -35.54 22.04
CA GLU A 784 -27.72 -34.77 20.79
C GLU A 784 -27.07 -33.38 20.97
N ARG A 785 -26.83 -32.93 22.20
CA ARG A 785 -26.43 -31.55 22.44
C ARG A 785 -24.99 -31.29 21.94
N LYS A 786 -24.87 -30.55 20.83
CA LYS A 786 -23.60 -30.00 20.34
C LYS A 786 -23.08 -28.99 21.38
N ARG A 787 -22.02 -29.35 22.11
CA ARG A 787 -21.47 -28.55 23.23
C ARG A 787 -21.08 -27.11 22.84
N TYR A 788 -20.74 -26.88 21.57
CA TYR A 788 -20.18 -25.63 21.07
C TYR A 788 -21.17 -24.76 20.27
N GLU A 789 -22.43 -25.18 20.14
CA GLU A 789 -23.46 -24.41 19.45
C GLU A 789 -24.56 -23.98 20.43
N LEU A 790 -25.17 -22.84 20.13
CA LEU A 790 -26.37 -22.41 20.83
C LEU A 790 -27.53 -23.35 20.46
N PRO A 791 -28.30 -23.88 21.43
CA PRO A 791 -29.38 -24.82 21.14
C PRO A 791 -30.47 -24.24 20.23
N GLU A 792 -30.97 -25.04 19.29
CA GLU A 792 -32.19 -24.74 18.56
C GLU A 792 -33.35 -24.52 19.54
N GLY A 793 -33.97 -23.35 19.50
CA GLY A 793 -35.04 -22.96 20.43
C GLY A 793 -34.59 -22.14 21.63
N LEU A 794 -33.35 -21.65 21.68
CA LEU A 794 -32.93 -20.63 22.65
C LEU A 794 -33.86 -19.40 22.64
N SER A 795 -34.41 -19.05 21.47
CA SER A 795 -35.41 -17.99 21.28
C SER A 795 -36.77 -18.28 21.93
N ARG A 796 -37.06 -19.53 22.28
CA ARG A 796 -38.30 -19.97 22.94
C ARG A 796 -38.24 -19.89 24.47
N LEU A 797 -37.04 -19.75 25.04
CA LEU A 797 -36.87 -19.51 26.47
C LEU A 797 -37.39 -18.11 26.83
N ASN A 798 -37.87 -17.94 28.06
CA ASN A 798 -38.15 -16.61 28.58
C ASN A 798 -36.84 -15.79 28.70
N TYR A 799 -36.95 -14.48 28.89
CA TYR A 799 -35.79 -13.60 28.91
C TYR A 799 -34.76 -14.00 29.97
N ASP A 800 -35.17 -14.27 31.20
CA ASP A 800 -34.26 -14.54 32.31
C ASP A 800 -33.54 -15.89 32.12
N ASP A 801 -34.28 -16.96 31.79
CA ASP A 801 -33.72 -18.29 31.53
C ASP A 801 -32.72 -18.26 30.36
N ARG A 802 -33.04 -17.49 29.31
CA ARG A 802 -32.16 -17.30 28.16
C ARG A 802 -30.86 -16.61 28.58
N ILE A 803 -30.94 -15.57 29.40
CA ILE A 803 -29.76 -14.83 29.86
C ILE A 803 -28.90 -15.69 30.79
N GLU A 804 -29.50 -16.45 31.69
CA GLU A 804 -28.77 -17.37 32.57
C GLU A 804 -28.06 -18.47 31.78
N PHE A 805 -28.75 -19.07 30.80
CA PHE A 805 -28.13 -20.04 29.91
C PHE A 805 -26.96 -19.44 29.13
N LEU A 806 -27.14 -18.27 28.51
CA LEU A 806 -26.08 -17.62 27.73
C LEU A 806 -24.87 -17.27 28.61
N ARG A 807 -25.10 -16.78 29.83
CA ARG A 807 -24.03 -16.52 30.79
C ARG A 807 -23.22 -17.79 31.06
N GLY A 808 -23.88 -18.88 31.43
CA GLY A 808 -23.22 -20.17 31.68
C GLY A 808 -22.47 -20.69 30.45
N PHE A 809 -23.09 -20.61 29.27
CA PHE A 809 -22.46 -21.02 28.01
C PHE A 809 -21.17 -20.24 27.73
N PHE A 810 -21.19 -18.91 27.87
CA PHE A 810 -20.01 -18.08 27.64
C PHE A 810 -18.94 -18.29 28.73
N GLU A 811 -19.34 -18.46 29.98
CA GLU A 811 -18.41 -18.77 31.08
C GLU A 811 -17.70 -20.12 30.88
N GLU A 812 -18.35 -21.09 30.24
CA GLU A 812 -17.77 -22.41 29.94
C GLU A 812 -16.89 -22.44 28.67
N ASN A 813 -17.23 -21.66 27.64
CA ASN A 813 -16.65 -21.81 26.30
C ASN A 813 -15.71 -20.67 25.87
N MET A 814 -15.68 -19.56 26.60
CA MET A 814 -14.85 -18.42 26.26
C MET A 814 -13.48 -18.50 26.93
N VAL A 815 -12.44 -18.12 26.19
CA VAL A 815 -11.04 -18.11 26.65
C VAL A 815 -10.51 -16.70 26.63
N LEU A 816 -10.08 -16.20 27.79
CA LEU A 816 -9.32 -14.95 27.89
C LEU A 816 -7.87 -15.18 27.41
N ILE A 817 -7.47 -14.45 26.37
CA ILE A 817 -6.13 -14.56 25.80
C ILE A 817 -5.10 -13.86 26.71
N PRO A 818 -3.99 -14.50 27.09
CA PRO A 818 -2.96 -13.87 27.92
C PRO A 818 -2.13 -12.83 27.15
N GLU A 819 -1.56 -11.85 27.87
CA GLU A 819 -0.86 -10.68 27.29
C GLU A 819 0.34 -11.07 26.41
N THR A 820 1.17 -12.02 26.84
CA THR A 820 2.39 -12.38 26.11
C THR A 820 2.67 -13.87 26.08
N ASP A 821 3.14 -14.33 24.91
CA ASP A 821 3.87 -15.58 24.74
C ASP A 821 5.13 -15.26 23.91
N ALA A 822 6.17 -14.80 24.61
CA ALA A 822 7.40 -14.36 23.96
C ALA A 822 8.07 -15.49 23.13
N VAL A 823 7.86 -16.74 23.52
CA VAL A 823 8.38 -17.91 22.81
C VAL A 823 7.62 -18.11 21.51
N ALA A 824 6.28 -18.11 21.54
CA ALA A 824 5.46 -18.22 20.33
C ALA A 824 5.75 -17.08 19.34
N PHE A 825 5.90 -15.84 19.81
CA PHE A 825 6.27 -14.70 18.95
C PHE A 825 7.66 -14.87 18.33
N LYS A 826 8.63 -15.36 19.09
CA LYS A 826 9.97 -15.64 18.58
C LYS A 826 9.94 -16.75 17.53
N ASN A 827 9.21 -17.83 17.78
CA ASN A 827 9.06 -18.95 16.85
C ASN A 827 8.37 -18.49 15.56
N ALA A 828 7.28 -17.74 15.67
CA ALA A 828 6.56 -17.19 14.53
C ALA A 828 7.44 -16.29 13.66
N ARG A 829 8.25 -15.40 14.28
CA ARG A 829 9.21 -14.57 13.53
C ARG A 829 10.30 -15.42 12.86
N SER A 830 10.77 -16.49 13.50
CA SER A 830 11.71 -17.42 12.85
C SER A 830 11.08 -18.14 11.66
N LEU A 831 9.78 -18.44 11.70
CA LEU A 831 9.05 -19.03 10.57
C LEU A 831 8.79 -18.01 9.46
N SER A 832 8.81 -16.71 9.76
CA SER A 832 8.65 -15.68 8.73
C SER A 832 9.89 -15.55 7.84
N LEU A 833 11.08 -15.83 8.38
CA LEU A 833 12.36 -15.87 7.66
C LEU A 833 12.46 -17.11 6.76
#